data_AF-A0A485NDB2-F1
#
_entry.id   AF-A0A485NDB2-F1
#
_cell.length_a   1.000
_cell.length_b   1.000
_cell.length_c   1.000
_cell.angle_alpha   90.00
_cell.angle_beta   90.00
_cell.angle_gamma   90.00
#
_symmetry.space_group_name_H-M   'P 1'
#
loop_
_entity.id
_entity.type
_entity.pdbx_description
1 polymer ?
#
loop_
_entity_poly.entity_id
_entity_poly.type
_entity_poly.pdbx_seq_one_letter_code
_entity_poly.pdbx_strand_id
1 'polypeptide(L)'
;MRPPRSRAAPLALLVALLAAPPALAEAPHLVLVDAARALRPLRPFWRSTGFCPPLPHSQADQYDLSWDQQLNMAYVGAVPHGGIEQVRTHWLLELITARGSVEQGLSYNFTHLDGFLDLLRENQLLPGFELMGSPSKRFTDFEDKQQVFEWKELVSLLAGRYVDRYGLAHVSKWNFETWNEPDHHDFDNVSMTLQGFLNYYDACSEGLRAVSPALRLGGPGDSFHPWPRSPLCWGLLGHCHNGTNFFTGELGVRLDYISLHKKVQAPGPRPSPGRAPPPAAALPALKRQSRALAPEVLKPASLGRGQFHPHPGAGAGAAAQQIQRLFPKFADTPVYNDEADPLVGWSLPQPWRADVTYAALVVKVIAQHQNLLVANTSSPVRYALLSNDNAFLSYHPHPFTQRTLTARFQVNNTRPPHVQLLRKPVLTAMALLALLDGEQLWAEVWQGGTLLDSNHTVGVLASAHRPAGPADAWRATVLVYASDDTRTHPNRSIALTLRLHGVPPGPGLVYVTLYLDNRFCSPHGEWQRLGRPVFPSAEEFRHMRAAEVRGQGGNGAGRLPRSQGPEYQSLPLGPGGCGAAPLPCRRPPDASAGAPTAVTPAGARVRTPREAARPGDPAPGSAPDQWAGALGLVR
;
A
#
# COMPACT_ATOMS: atom_id res chain seq x y z
N MET A 1 -60.84 67.32 39.87
CA MET A 1 -59.64 66.52 40.22
C MET A 1 -59.01 65.99 38.93
N ARG A 2 -57.71 66.21 38.72
CA ARG A 2 -56.86 65.55 37.69
C ARG A 2 -56.17 64.32 38.33
N PRO A 3 -55.51 63.39 37.61
CA PRO A 3 -55.64 62.81 36.24
C PRO A 3 -55.60 61.24 36.35
N PRO A 4 -55.05 60.35 35.47
CA PRO A 4 -54.54 60.44 34.08
C PRO A 4 -54.85 59.24 33.10
N ARG A 5 -54.48 59.43 31.82
CA ARG A 5 -53.91 58.47 30.82
C ARG A 5 -54.80 57.31 30.32
N SER A 6 -54.67 56.77 29.11
CA SER A 6 -53.99 57.06 27.84
C SER A 6 -54.30 55.83 26.98
N ARG A 7 -54.59 56.05 25.69
CA ARG A 7 -54.95 55.04 24.68
C ARG A 7 -53.97 53.86 24.62
N ALA A 8 -54.52 52.64 24.46
CA ALA A 8 -53.80 51.48 23.94
C ALA A 8 -54.64 50.84 22.83
N ALA A 9 -54.13 50.89 21.60
CA ALA A 9 -54.65 50.14 20.45
C ALA A 9 -54.19 48.67 20.54
N PRO A 10 -54.93 47.70 19.98
CA PRO A 10 -54.49 46.31 19.97
C PRO A 10 -53.36 46.15 18.95
N LEU A 11 -52.17 45.79 19.42
CA LEU A 11 -51.05 45.40 18.59
C LEU A 11 -51.34 43.97 18.07
N ALA A 12 -51.73 43.86 16.80
CA ALA A 12 -51.81 42.57 16.12
C ALA A 12 -50.38 41.98 16.02
N LEU A 13 -50.14 40.90 16.77
CA LEU A 13 -48.88 40.16 16.73
C LEU A 13 -48.83 39.36 15.42
N LEU A 14 -48.21 39.93 14.38
CA LEU A 14 -47.91 39.21 13.15
C LEU A 14 -46.74 38.26 13.47
N VAL A 15 -47.04 37.00 13.74
CA VAL A 15 -46.02 35.93 13.80
C VAL A 15 -45.55 35.70 12.36
N ALA A 16 -44.44 36.35 11.99
CA ALA A 16 -43.72 36.01 10.77
C ALA A 16 -43.11 34.61 10.97
N LEU A 17 -43.75 33.59 10.40
CA LEU A 17 -43.09 32.33 10.09
C LEU A 17 -41.92 32.66 9.15
N LEU A 18 -40.72 32.81 9.71
CA LEU A 18 -39.48 32.68 8.97
C LEU A 18 -39.40 31.21 8.52
N ALA A 19 -40.04 30.92 7.38
CA ALA A 19 -39.66 29.75 6.61
C ALA A 19 -38.16 29.93 6.32
N ALA A 20 -37.33 29.07 6.91
CA ALA A 20 -35.96 28.92 6.48
C ALA A 20 -35.99 28.74 4.95
N PRO A 21 -35.18 29.47 4.18
CA PRO A 21 -35.12 29.23 2.75
C PRO A 21 -34.85 27.73 2.55
N PRO A 22 -35.55 27.06 1.61
CA PRO A 22 -35.21 25.69 1.30
C PRO A 22 -33.72 25.68 1.00
N ALA A 23 -32.96 24.81 1.69
CA ALA A 23 -31.57 24.61 1.35
C ALA A 23 -31.54 24.39 -0.16
N LEU A 24 -30.92 25.31 -0.91
CA LEU A 24 -30.76 25.19 -2.36
C LEU A 24 -30.16 23.81 -2.57
N ALA A 25 -30.95 22.88 -3.11
CA ALA A 25 -30.51 21.53 -3.35
C ALA A 25 -29.30 21.64 -4.27
N GLU A 26 -28.12 21.25 -3.77
CA GLU A 26 -26.91 21.24 -4.58
C GLU A 26 -27.22 20.47 -5.87
N ALA A 27 -26.83 21.03 -7.02
CA ALA A 27 -27.03 20.35 -8.29
C ALA A 27 -26.40 18.94 -8.21
N PRO A 28 -27.09 17.91 -8.76
CA PRO A 28 -26.59 16.55 -8.72
C PRO A 28 -25.26 16.44 -9.46
N HIS A 29 -24.38 15.55 -8.99
CA HIS A 29 -23.17 15.19 -9.71
C HIS A 29 -23.54 14.25 -10.87
N LEU A 30 -23.12 14.58 -12.08
CA LEU A 30 -23.26 13.74 -13.25
C LEU A 30 -21.90 13.10 -13.54
N VAL A 31 -21.82 11.77 -13.46
CA VAL A 31 -20.65 10.99 -13.85
C VAL A 31 -20.92 10.38 -15.22
N LEU A 32 -20.15 10.78 -16.23
CA LEU A 32 -20.22 10.24 -17.58
C LEU A 32 -19.06 9.27 -17.78
N VAL A 33 -19.35 8.08 -18.32
CA VAL A 33 -18.34 7.09 -18.70
C VAL A 33 -18.67 6.56 -20.09
N ASP A 34 -17.67 6.52 -20.97
CA ASP A 34 -17.79 5.93 -22.30
C ASP A 34 -16.95 4.65 -22.40
N ALA A 35 -17.62 3.50 -22.36
CA ALA A 35 -17.01 2.19 -22.43
C ALA A 35 -16.44 1.84 -23.81
N ALA A 36 -16.78 2.59 -24.86
CA ALA A 36 -16.19 2.42 -26.18
C ALA A 36 -14.86 3.18 -26.34
N ARG A 37 -14.52 4.08 -25.40
CA ARG A 37 -13.35 4.97 -25.47
C ARG A 37 -12.29 4.58 -24.45
N ALA A 38 -11.59 3.48 -24.71
CA ALA A 38 -10.34 3.15 -24.02
C ALA A 38 -9.25 4.16 -24.42
N LEU A 39 -8.70 4.89 -23.45
CA LEU A 39 -7.76 5.98 -23.70
C LEU A 39 -6.29 5.53 -23.64
N ARG A 40 -5.96 4.69 -22.66
CA ARG A 40 -4.57 4.34 -22.32
C ARG A 40 -4.52 3.13 -21.38
N PRO A 41 -3.36 2.50 -21.19
CA PRO A 41 -3.18 1.51 -20.13
C PRO A 41 -3.41 2.11 -18.75
N LEU A 42 -4.14 1.41 -17.88
CA LEU A 42 -4.26 1.69 -16.46
C LEU A 42 -3.38 0.70 -15.69
N ARG A 43 -2.31 1.20 -15.07
CA ARG A 43 -1.41 0.36 -14.26
C ARG A 43 -1.83 0.46 -12.79
N PRO A 44 -1.91 -0.67 -12.05
CA PRO A 44 -2.26 -0.65 -10.65
C PRO A 44 -1.03 -0.29 -9.77
N PHE A 45 -0.54 0.95 -9.90
CA PHE A 45 0.66 1.42 -9.22
C PHE A 45 0.53 1.52 -7.69
N TRP A 46 -0.65 1.24 -7.11
CA TRP A 46 -0.96 1.40 -5.69
C TRP A 46 -0.90 0.09 -4.87
N ARG A 47 -0.49 -1.03 -5.47
CA ARG A 47 -0.52 -2.39 -4.87
C ARG A 47 0.61 -2.62 -3.86
N SER A 48 0.83 -1.67 -2.97
CA SER A 48 1.89 -1.72 -1.95
C SER A 48 1.39 -1.22 -0.61
N THR A 49 1.86 -1.88 0.45
CA THR A 49 1.76 -1.44 1.84
C THR A 49 3.13 -1.54 2.52
N GLY A 50 3.21 -1.17 3.79
CA GLY A 50 4.44 -1.26 4.58
C GLY A 50 4.21 -1.17 6.08
N PHE A 51 5.24 -1.51 6.84
CA PHE A 51 5.28 -1.31 8.29
C PHE A 51 6.72 -1.31 8.82
N CYS A 52 6.86 -0.89 10.07
CA CYS A 52 8.10 -0.97 10.85
C CYS A 52 7.87 -1.78 12.14
N PRO A 53 8.71 -2.78 12.47
CA PRO A 53 8.64 -3.48 13.75
C PRO A 53 8.98 -2.52 14.91
N PRO A 54 8.43 -2.75 16.13
CA PRO A 54 8.69 -1.89 17.28
C PRO A 54 10.12 -2.10 17.83
N LEU A 55 10.56 -1.17 18.69
CA LEU A 55 11.77 -1.33 19.48
C LEU A 55 11.65 -2.51 20.49
N PRO A 56 12.78 -3.16 20.84
CA PRO A 56 14.10 -3.00 20.22
C PRO A 56 14.19 -3.71 18.87
N HIS A 57 14.80 -3.09 17.86
CA HIS A 57 14.85 -3.65 16.49
C HIS A 57 15.58 -5.00 16.42
N SER A 58 16.52 -5.26 17.33
CA SER A 58 17.20 -6.56 17.45
C SER A 58 16.30 -7.72 17.89
N GLN A 59 15.02 -7.45 18.19
CA GLN A 59 13.97 -8.44 18.49
C GLN A 59 12.80 -8.34 17.49
N ALA A 60 13.05 -7.77 16.30
CA ALA A 60 12.05 -7.65 15.25
C ALA A 60 11.44 -9.02 14.89
N ASP A 61 12.19 -10.11 15.02
CA ASP A 61 11.72 -11.48 14.79
C ASP A 61 10.52 -11.86 15.67
N GLN A 62 10.48 -11.39 16.92
CA GLN A 62 9.36 -11.66 17.82
C GLN A 62 8.07 -10.97 17.37
N TYR A 63 8.17 -9.87 16.62
CA TYR A 63 7.03 -9.16 16.05
C TYR A 63 6.69 -9.72 14.66
N ASP A 64 7.69 -9.83 13.78
CA ASP A 64 7.54 -10.20 12.36
C ASP A 64 7.08 -11.65 12.18
N LEU A 65 7.51 -12.56 13.07
CA LEU A 65 7.14 -13.97 13.06
C LEU A 65 5.99 -14.30 14.04
N SER A 66 5.47 -13.29 14.74
CA SER A 66 4.36 -13.48 15.69
C SER A 66 3.11 -14.02 15.01
N TRP A 67 2.26 -14.68 15.79
CA TRP A 67 0.93 -15.11 15.32
C TRP A 67 0.09 -13.92 14.83
N ASP A 68 0.20 -12.76 15.48
CA ASP A 68 -0.46 -11.53 15.08
C ASP A 68 -0.08 -11.14 13.64
N GLN A 69 1.20 -11.21 13.30
CA GLN A 69 1.70 -10.83 11.99
C GLN A 69 1.41 -11.89 10.93
N GLN A 70 1.39 -13.17 11.28
CA GLN A 70 0.89 -14.23 10.39
C GLN A 70 -0.57 -13.98 9.99
N LEU A 71 -1.43 -13.66 10.96
CA LEU A 71 -2.81 -13.25 10.67
C LEU A 71 -2.85 -11.99 9.82
N ASN A 72 -2.04 -10.98 10.14
CA ASN A 72 -2.04 -9.71 9.41
C ASN A 72 -1.66 -9.91 7.93
N MET A 73 -0.61 -10.68 7.65
CA MET A 73 -0.19 -11.00 6.28
C MET A 73 -1.23 -11.83 5.53
N ALA A 74 -1.95 -12.71 6.22
CA ALA A 74 -3.11 -13.40 5.62
C ALA A 74 -4.22 -12.42 5.20
N TYR A 75 -4.54 -11.41 6.02
CA TYR A 75 -5.50 -10.37 5.64
C TYR A 75 -5.00 -9.51 4.47
N VAL A 76 -3.70 -9.21 4.41
CA VAL A 76 -3.07 -8.44 3.33
C VAL A 76 -3.09 -9.23 2.01
N GLY A 77 -2.66 -10.50 2.04
CA GLY A 77 -2.65 -11.40 0.88
C GLY A 77 -4.04 -11.82 0.40
N ALA A 78 -5.06 -11.75 1.27
CA ALA A 78 -6.44 -12.07 0.93
C ALA A 78 -7.14 -11.01 0.05
N VAL A 79 -6.50 -9.88 -0.25
CA VAL A 79 -7.06 -8.90 -1.19
C VAL A 79 -7.12 -9.53 -2.60
N PRO A 80 -8.29 -9.60 -3.24
CA PRO A 80 -8.47 -10.34 -4.49
C PRO A 80 -7.59 -9.79 -5.61
N HIS A 81 -7.27 -10.65 -6.58
CA HIS A 81 -6.54 -10.30 -7.81
C HIS A 81 -5.19 -9.62 -7.59
N GLY A 82 -4.52 -9.92 -6.45
CA GLY A 82 -3.28 -9.25 -6.07
C GLY A 82 -3.48 -7.76 -5.82
N GLY A 83 -4.58 -7.36 -5.19
CA GLY A 83 -4.85 -5.94 -4.91
C GLY A 83 -3.84 -5.28 -3.97
N ILE A 84 -3.04 -6.09 -3.27
CA ILE A 84 -1.78 -5.72 -2.63
C ILE A 84 -0.76 -6.79 -3.04
N GLU A 85 0.41 -6.37 -3.52
CA GLU A 85 1.48 -7.26 -3.98
C GLU A 85 2.75 -7.11 -3.15
N GLN A 86 3.07 -5.89 -2.69
CA GLN A 86 4.29 -5.60 -1.94
C GLN A 86 4.00 -5.24 -0.48
N VAL A 87 4.87 -5.70 0.42
CA VAL A 87 4.98 -5.24 1.81
C VAL A 87 6.40 -4.70 2.04
N ARG A 88 6.56 -3.38 2.13
CA ARG A 88 7.82 -2.71 2.48
C ARG A 88 8.06 -2.84 3.98
N THR A 89 9.18 -3.45 4.37
CA THR A 89 9.44 -3.83 5.77
C THR A 89 10.76 -3.28 6.23
N HIS A 90 10.71 -2.43 7.27
CA HIS A 90 11.91 -1.88 7.88
C HIS A 90 12.66 -2.94 8.68
N TRP A 91 13.96 -2.71 8.90
CA TRP A 91 14.81 -3.51 9.78
C TRP A 91 14.92 -5.00 9.43
N LEU A 92 14.69 -5.39 8.17
CA LEU A 92 14.81 -6.77 7.71
C LEU A 92 16.16 -7.42 8.06
N LEU A 93 17.25 -6.65 8.06
CA LEU A 93 18.57 -7.19 8.35
C LEU A 93 18.82 -7.42 9.85
N GLU A 94 17.95 -6.93 10.74
CA GLU A 94 17.95 -7.34 12.16
C GLU A 94 17.42 -8.76 12.36
N LEU A 95 16.74 -9.34 11.37
CA LEU A 95 16.35 -10.76 11.37
C LEU A 95 17.54 -11.69 11.06
N ILE A 96 18.72 -11.14 10.80
CA ILE A 96 19.95 -11.89 10.59
C ILE A 96 20.80 -11.79 11.86
N THR A 97 21.30 -12.93 12.34
CA THR A 97 22.33 -12.93 13.39
C THR A 97 23.71 -13.22 12.81
N ALA A 98 24.72 -12.52 13.29
CA ALA A 98 26.10 -12.68 12.86
C ALA A 98 26.94 -13.28 14.00
N ARG A 99 27.84 -14.21 13.67
CA ARG A 99 28.79 -14.82 14.60
C ARG A 99 30.17 -14.95 13.97
N GLY A 100 31.18 -14.99 14.83
CA GLY A 100 32.59 -15.09 14.45
C GLY A 100 33.30 -13.75 14.44
N SER A 101 34.62 -13.80 14.32
CA SER A 101 35.48 -12.64 14.10
C SER A 101 36.08 -12.69 12.70
N VAL A 102 36.69 -11.58 12.28
CA VAL A 102 37.44 -11.46 11.01
C VAL A 102 38.47 -12.59 10.86
N GLU A 103 39.08 -13.02 11.96
CA GLU A 103 40.10 -14.06 12.00
C GLU A 103 39.53 -15.49 11.97
N GLN A 104 38.29 -15.68 12.43
CA GLN A 104 37.65 -17.00 12.58
C GLN A 104 36.64 -17.33 11.47
N GLY A 105 36.41 -16.39 10.55
CA GLY A 105 35.39 -16.49 9.50
C GLY A 105 34.05 -15.95 9.97
N LEU A 106 33.52 -14.98 9.23
CA LEU A 106 32.21 -14.39 9.50
C LEU A 106 31.10 -15.33 9.03
N SER A 107 30.16 -15.62 9.92
CA SER A 107 29.01 -16.49 9.63
C SER A 107 27.70 -15.77 9.92
N TYR A 108 26.73 -15.92 9.03
CA TYR A 108 25.40 -15.35 9.16
C TYR A 108 24.37 -16.46 9.31
N ASN A 109 23.41 -16.25 10.21
CA ASN A 109 22.24 -17.10 10.36
C ASN A 109 21.00 -16.33 9.90
N PHE A 110 20.40 -16.83 8.81
CA PHE A 110 19.26 -16.25 8.12
C PHE A 110 17.91 -16.82 8.59
N THR A 111 17.87 -17.68 9.61
CA THR A 111 16.66 -18.44 9.99
C THR A 111 15.41 -17.57 10.16
N HIS A 112 15.52 -16.41 10.84
CA HIS A 112 14.35 -15.55 11.05
C HIS A 112 13.95 -14.80 9.78
N LEU A 113 14.92 -14.34 8.99
CA LEU A 113 14.66 -13.69 7.71
C LEU A 113 14.03 -14.68 6.71
N ASP A 114 14.51 -15.94 6.67
CA ASP A 114 13.90 -17.01 5.88
C ASP A 114 12.43 -17.17 6.26
N GLY A 115 12.13 -17.30 7.56
CA GLY A 115 10.77 -17.46 8.06
C GLY A 115 9.84 -16.30 7.67
N PHE A 116 10.32 -15.06 7.72
CA PHE A 116 9.49 -13.90 7.36
C PHE A 116 9.25 -13.83 5.85
N LEU A 117 10.28 -14.09 5.03
CA LEU A 117 10.13 -14.09 3.57
C LEU A 117 9.28 -15.28 3.08
N ASP A 118 9.37 -16.43 3.75
CA ASP A 118 8.49 -17.58 3.52
C ASP A 118 7.04 -17.22 3.86
N LEU A 119 6.79 -16.49 4.96
CA LEU A 119 5.45 -16.01 5.32
C LEU A 119 4.86 -15.06 4.27
N LEU A 120 5.66 -14.13 3.73
CA LEU A 120 5.22 -13.29 2.61
C LEU A 120 4.89 -14.14 1.38
N ARG A 121 5.78 -15.10 1.06
CA ARG A 121 5.62 -15.98 -0.10
C ARG A 121 4.37 -16.86 0.00
N GLU A 122 4.09 -17.41 1.18
CA GLU A 122 2.90 -18.21 1.49
C GLU A 122 1.61 -17.42 1.18
N ASN A 123 1.62 -16.11 1.45
CA ASN A 123 0.50 -15.21 1.21
C ASN A 123 0.54 -14.52 -0.17
N GLN A 124 1.40 -15.00 -1.09
CA GLN A 124 1.60 -14.45 -2.43
C GLN A 124 2.01 -12.96 -2.46
N LEU A 125 2.72 -12.51 -1.42
CA LEU A 125 3.28 -11.17 -1.29
C LEU A 125 4.77 -11.15 -1.63
N LEU A 126 5.26 -9.96 -1.97
CA LEU A 126 6.67 -9.64 -2.24
C LEU A 126 7.21 -8.69 -1.15
N PRO A 127 8.48 -8.82 -0.76
CA PRO A 127 9.12 -7.82 0.09
C PRO A 127 9.42 -6.54 -0.73
N GLY A 128 9.08 -5.38 -0.17
CA GLY A 128 9.85 -4.16 -0.39
C GLY A 128 11.09 -4.28 0.50
N PHE A 129 12.19 -4.72 -0.10
CA PHE A 129 13.34 -5.26 0.63
C PHE A 129 14.32 -4.13 0.96
N GLU A 130 14.08 -3.45 2.06
CA GLU A 130 15.02 -2.45 2.57
C GLU A 130 16.26 -3.13 3.13
N LEU A 131 17.44 -2.76 2.62
CA LEU A 131 18.74 -3.22 3.11
C LEU A 131 19.09 -2.48 4.41
N MET A 132 18.22 -2.63 5.41
CA MET A 132 18.16 -1.83 6.64
C MET A 132 18.39 -2.70 7.87
N GLY A 133 19.33 -2.30 8.73
CA GLY A 133 19.68 -2.97 9.98
C GLY A 133 21.18 -3.27 10.12
N SER A 134 21.58 -3.70 11.30
CA SER A 134 22.95 -4.09 11.64
C SER A 134 22.95 -5.46 12.34
N PRO A 135 23.03 -6.56 11.57
CA PRO A 135 23.02 -7.92 12.12
C PRO A 135 23.90 -8.08 13.36
N SER A 136 23.29 -8.31 14.53
CA SER A 136 24.00 -8.45 15.81
C SER A 136 24.94 -7.28 16.15
N LYS A 137 24.59 -6.05 15.72
CA LYS A 137 25.36 -4.81 15.89
C LYS A 137 26.76 -4.86 15.25
N ARG A 138 26.96 -5.72 14.24
CA ARG A 138 28.27 -5.93 13.58
C ARG A 138 28.72 -4.71 12.78
N PHE A 139 27.78 -4.03 12.15
CA PHE A 139 28.03 -2.85 11.32
C PHE A 139 27.74 -1.61 12.14
N THR A 140 28.75 -0.77 12.34
CA THR A 140 28.71 0.40 13.21
C THR A 140 29.16 1.66 12.49
N ASP A 141 29.91 1.54 11.40
CA ASP A 141 30.47 2.70 10.67
C ASP A 141 30.70 2.35 9.20
N PHE A 142 30.03 3.07 8.29
CA PHE A 142 30.19 2.89 6.84
C PHE A 142 31.30 3.74 6.21
N GLU A 143 32.08 4.47 7.01
CA GLU A 143 33.39 4.98 6.57
C GLU A 143 34.53 3.97 6.82
N ASP A 144 34.31 2.97 7.68
CA ASP A 144 35.21 1.84 7.85
C ASP A 144 35.16 0.95 6.60
N LYS A 145 36.23 1.01 5.80
CA LYS A 145 36.35 0.25 4.54
C LYS A 145 36.11 -1.24 4.75
N GLN A 146 36.57 -1.81 5.87
CA GLN A 146 36.37 -3.23 6.12
C GLN A 146 34.88 -3.57 6.22
N GLN A 147 34.11 -2.75 6.92
CA GLN A 147 32.67 -2.93 7.05
C GLN A 147 31.95 -2.71 5.73
N VAL A 148 32.42 -1.79 4.88
CA VAL A 148 31.87 -1.58 3.53
C VAL A 148 32.06 -2.83 2.65
N PHE A 149 33.22 -3.47 2.69
CA PHE A 149 33.45 -4.75 2.00
C PHE A 149 32.60 -5.87 2.58
N GLU A 150 32.55 -6.02 3.90
CA GLU A 150 31.71 -7.04 4.56
C GLU A 150 30.22 -6.85 4.26
N TRP A 151 29.75 -5.60 4.12
CA TRP A 151 28.38 -5.30 3.74
C TRP A 151 28.07 -5.75 2.32
N LYS A 152 28.97 -5.48 1.37
CA LYS A 152 28.84 -5.99 -0.01
C LYS A 152 28.73 -7.52 -0.04
N GLU A 153 29.54 -8.20 0.76
CA GLU A 153 29.51 -9.66 0.84
C GLU A 153 28.20 -10.16 1.50
N LEU A 154 27.71 -9.52 2.57
CA LEU A 154 26.41 -9.82 3.15
C LEU A 154 25.28 -9.66 2.11
N VAL A 155 25.28 -8.57 1.34
CA VAL A 155 24.28 -8.32 0.28
C VAL A 155 24.38 -9.36 -0.84
N SER A 156 25.59 -9.78 -1.20
CA SER A 156 25.78 -10.86 -2.19
C SER A 156 25.26 -12.20 -1.66
N LEU A 157 25.58 -12.54 -0.40
CA LEU A 157 25.15 -13.78 0.24
C LEU A 157 23.62 -13.85 0.39
N LEU A 158 22.98 -12.77 0.83
CA LEU A 158 21.52 -12.73 1.00
C LEU A 158 20.81 -12.83 -0.35
N ALA A 159 21.27 -12.10 -1.36
CA ALA A 159 20.66 -12.12 -2.68
C ALA A 159 20.83 -13.48 -3.36
N GLY A 160 22.03 -14.07 -3.29
CA GLY A 160 22.30 -15.42 -3.80
C GLY A 160 21.41 -16.46 -3.12
N ARG A 161 21.34 -16.42 -1.78
CA ARG A 161 20.48 -17.32 -0.99
C ARG A 161 19.03 -17.29 -1.44
N TYR A 162 18.44 -16.11 -1.63
CA TYR A 162 17.03 -16.02 -2.00
C TYR A 162 16.76 -16.25 -3.49
N VAL A 163 17.75 -16.01 -4.36
CA VAL A 163 17.71 -16.47 -5.75
C VAL A 163 17.68 -17.99 -5.80
N ASP A 164 18.50 -18.67 -4.99
CA ASP A 164 18.49 -20.13 -4.90
C ASP A 164 17.18 -20.66 -4.31
N ARG A 165 16.63 -19.96 -3.30
CA ARG A 165 15.41 -20.38 -2.59
C ARG A 165 14.13 -20.17 -3.39
N TYR A 166 13.99 -19.04 -4.10
CA TYR A 166 12.74 -18.65 -4.76
C TYR A 166 12.83 -18.53 -6.28
N GLY A 167 14.03 -18.64 -6.84
CA GLY A 167 14.32 -18.46 -8.26
C GLY A 167 14.52 -17.00 -8.67
N LEU A 168 15.44 -16.75 -9.59
CA LEU A 168 15.76 -15.41 -10.09
C LEU A 168 14.54 -14.65 -10.62
N ALA A 169 13.63 -15.35 -11.33
CA ALA A 169 12.42 -14.73 -11.88
C ALA A 169 11.45 -14.20 -10.81
N HIS A 170 11.54 -14.73 -9.58
CA HIS A 170 10.76 -14.22 -8.46
C HIS A 170 11.50 -13.05 -7.79
N VAL A 171 12.78 -13.21 -7.49
CA VAL A 171 13.57 -12.20 -6.74
C VAL A 171 13.83 -10.94 -7.57
N SER A 172 13.89 -11.02 -8.90
CA SER A 172 14.00 -9.84 -9.78
C SER A 172 12.76 -8.92 -9.71
N LYS A 173 11.65 -9.42 -9.18
CA LYS A 173 10.44 -8.61 -8.92
C LYS A 173 10.54 -7.83 -7.63
N TRP A 174 11.44 -8.17 -6.71
CA TRP A 174 11.59 -7.43 -5.46
C TRP A 174 12.14 -6.03 -5.74
N ASN A 175 11.69 -5.06 -4.96
CA ASN A 175 12.29 -3.73 -4.95
C ASN A 175 13.28 -3.72 -3.79
N PHE A 176 14.58 -3.94 -4.06
CA PHE A 176 15.60 -3.70 -3.03
C PHE A 176 15.79 -2.21 -2.86
N GLU A 177 15.90 -1.77 -1.62
CA GLU A 177 15.88 -0.35 -1.28
C GLU A 177 16.96 -0.01 -0.26
N THR A 178 17.38 1.25 -0.24
CA THR A 178 18.25 1.79 0.80
C THR A 178 17.60 1.76 2.18
N TRP A 179 18.39 2.10 3.21
CA TRP A 179 17.90 2.39 4.54
C TRP A 179 16.81 3.48 4.50
N ASN A 180 15.74 3.28 5.27
CA ASN A 180 14.61 4.21 5.38
C ASN A 180 15.02 5.62 5.85
N GLU A 181 14.45 6.66 5.23
CA GLU A 181 14.54 8.06 5.64
C GLU A 181 15.93 8.49 6.17
N PRO A 182 17.00 8.37 5.36
CA PRO A 182 18.38 8.60 5.82
C PRO A 182 18.64 10.01 6.37
N ASP A 183 17.88 11.02 5.95
CA ASP A 183 17.99 12.39 6.47
C ASP A 183 17.21 12.60 7.79
N HIS A 184 16.43 11.61 8.24
CA HIS A 184 15.79 11.60 9.56
C HIS A 184 16.65 10.94 10.65
N HIS A 185 17.80 10.38 10.27
CA HIS A 185 18.84 9.85 11.16
C HIS A 185 18.42 8.70 12.09
N ASP A 186 17.44 7.89 11.68
CA ASP A 186 17.05 6.67 12.41
C ASP A 186 17.95 5.47 12.04
N PHE A 187 19.19 5.51 12.54
CA PHE A 187 20.23 4.52 12.27
C PHE A 187 20.61 3.67 13.49
N ASP A 188 19.82 3.72 14.57
CA ASP A 188 20.17 3.16 15.88
C ASP A 188 21.60 3.55 16.33
N ASN A 189 22.53 2.60 16.35
CA ASN A 189 23.92 2.79 16.79
C ASN A 189 24.91 2.83 15.61
N VAL A 190 24.41 2.97 14.38
CA VAL A 190 25.24 3.02 13.17
C VAL A 190 25.60 4.46 12.83
N SER A 191 26.89 4.73 12.68
CA SER A 191 27.40 5.99 12.12
C SER A 191 27.18 6.00 10.62
N MET A 192 26.25 6.84 10.17
CA MET A 192 25.91 7.03 8.75
C MET A 192 26.13 8.49 8.35
N THR A 193 27.37 8.85 8.05
CA THR A 193 27.68 10.16 7.46
C THR A 193 27.20 10.20 6.00
N LEU A 194 27.29 11.36 5.34
CA LEU A 194 27.04 11.44 3.90
C LEU A 194 27.96 10.46 3.13
N GLN A 195 29.27 10.47 3.40
CA GLN A 195 30.20 9.57 2.71
C GLN A 195 29.94 8.10 3.07
N GLY A 196 29.64 7.81 4.33
CA GLY A 196 29.24 6.48 4.78
C GLY A 196 28.00 5.98 4.03
N PHE A 197 26.99 6.83 3.84
CA PHE A 197 25.78 6.47 3.08
C PHE A 197 26.06 6.18 1.60
N LEU A 198 26.98 6.93 0.98
CA LEU A 198 27.40 6.65 -0.40
C LEU A 198 28.17 5.33 -0.50
N ASN A 199 29.08 5.05 0.44
CA ASN A 199 29.80 3.78 0.50
C ASN A 199 28.86 2.59 0.74
N TYR A 200 27.91 2.75 1.66
CA TYR A 200 26.81 1.80 1.91
C TYR A 200 26.03 1.51 0.64
N TYR A 201 25.65 2.56 -0.10
CA TYR A 201 24.90 2.42 -1.35
C TYR A 201 25.68 1.64 -2.40
N ASP A 202 26.97 1.94 -2.57
CA ASP A 202 27.83 1.23 -3.50
C ASP A 202 27.97 -0.25 -3.12
N ALA A 203 28.04 -0.55 -1.83
CA ALA A 203 28.11 -1.93 -1.33
C ALA A 203 26.79 -2.69 -1.60
N CYS A 204 25.64 -2.03 -1.43
CA CYS A 204 24.34 -2.57 -1.83
C CYS A 204 24.26 -2.83 -3.34
N SER A 205 24.66 -1.85 -4.15
CA SER A 205 24.64 -1.95 -5.61
C SER A 205 25.50 -3.09 -6.13
N GLU A 206 26.77 -3.13 -5.71
CA GLU A 206 27.73 -4.13 -6.17
C GLU A 206 27.45 -5.52 -5.58
N GLY A 207 26.90 -5.61 -4.36
CA GLY A 207 26.50 -6.88 -3.78
C GLY A 207 25.36 -7.55 -4.55
N LEU A 208 24.34 -6.78 -4.92
CA LEU A 208 23.25 -7.28 -5.78
C LEU A 208 23.75 -7.61 -7.19
N ARG A 209 24.59 -6.74 -7.77
CA ARG A 209 25.15 -6.92 -9.13
C ARG A 209 26.01 -8.18 -9.23
N ALA A 210 26.76 -8.53 -8.18
CA ALA A 210 27.58 -9.73 -8.13
C ALA A 210 26.76 -11.03 -8.27
N VAL A 211 25.49 -11.02 -7.83
CA VAL A 211 24.57 -12.15 -7.97
C VAL A 211 23.85 -12.10 -9.30
N SER A 212 23.21 -10.98 -9.63
CA SER A 212 22.54 -10.82 -10.93
C SER A 212 22.26 -9.35 -11.26
N PRO A 213 22.52 -8.90 -12.51
CA PRO A 213 22.14 -7.57 -12.96
C PRO A 213 20.62 -7.40 -13.12
N ALA A 214 19.82 -8.47 -13.01
CA ALA A 214 18.36 -8.42 -13.10
C ALA A 214 17.67 -8.01 -11.79
N LEU A 215 18.40 -8.00 -10.65
CA LEU A 215 17.87 -7.49 -9.39
C LEU A 215 17.73 -5.97 -9.49
N ARG A 216 16.76 -5.37 -8.79
CA ARG A 216 16.47 -3.93 -8.84
C ARG A 216 16.84 -3.24 -7.52
N LEU A 217 17.45 -2.05 -7.58
CA LEU A 217 17.88 -1.26 -6.43
C LEU A 217 17.49 0.21 -6.63
N GLY A 218 16.86 0.79 -5.62
CA GLY A 218 16.54 2.21 -5.59
C GLY A 218 16.68 2.81 -4.20
N GLY A 219 16.36 4.09 -4.11
CA GLY A 219 16.48 4.90 -2.89
C GLY A 219 16.26 6.39 -3.20
N PRO A 220 16.42 7.29 -2.23
CA PRO A 220 16.79 7.07 -0.83
C PRO A 220 15.62 6.73 0.12
N GLY A 221 14.36 6.84 -0.32
CA GLY A 221 13.19 6.65 0.55
C GLY A 221 13.05 7.77 1.60
N ASP A 222 13.01 9.04 1.17
CA ASP A 222 12.88 10.19 2.08
C ASP A 222 12.17 11.39 1.42
N SER A 223 11.99 12.46 2.17
CA SER A 223 11.20 13.64 1.86
C SER A 223 11.76 14.55 0.77
N PHE A 224 13.03 14.47 0.34
CA PHE A 224 13.64 15.42 -0.61
C PHE A 224 13.27 16.88 -0.32
N HIS A 225 13.51 17.36 0.90
CA HIS A 225 13.31 18.76 1.21
C HIS A 225 14.27 19.62 0.39
N PRO A 226 13.89 20.85 0.01
CA PRO A 226 14.79 21.75 -0.71
C PRO A 226 16.14 21.87 0.00
N TRP A 227 17.21 21.88 -0.79
CA TRP A 227 18.56 22.08 -0.28
C TRP A 227 18.62 23.30 0.66
N PRO A 228 19.31 23.22 1.81
CA PRO A 228 20.25 22.18 2.25
C PRO A 228 19.65 21.08 3.15
N ARG A 229 18.33 20.91 3.24
CA ARG A 229 17.70 20.11 4.32
C ARG A 229 17.79 18.58 4.18
N SER A 230 17.83 18.05 2.95
CA SER A 230 17.93 16.59 2.70
C SER A 230 19.28 16.23 2.05
N PRO A 231 20.40 16.43 2.75
CA PRO A 231 21.73 16.27 2.18
C PRO A 231 22.03 14.84 1.70
N LEU A 232 21.57 13.79 2.40
CA LEU A 232 21.81 12.41 1.98
C LEU A 232 21.02 12.08 0.73
N CYS A 233 19.78 12.57 0.60
CA CYS A 233 19.00 12.42 -0.62
C CYS A 233 19.66 13.04 -1.85
N TRP A 234 19.98 14.33 -1.76
CA TRP A 234 20.59 15.05 -2.87
C TRP A 234 22.01 14.56 -3.16
N GLY A 235 22.73 14.14 -2.11
CA GLY A 235 24.04 13.54 -2.20
C GLY A 235 24.03 12.20 -2.94
N LEU A 236 23.07 11.31 -2.64
CA LEU A 236 22.92 10.04 -3.33
C LEU A 236 22.64 10.22 -4.82
N LEU A 237 21.73 11.13 -5.18
CA LEU A 237 21.47 11.42 -6.60
C LEU A 237 22.70 11.99 -7.31
N GLY A 238 23.43 12.90 -6.65
CA GLY A 238 24.70 13.42 -7.17
C GLY A 238 25.75 12.34 -7.39
N HIS A 239 25.87 11.42 -6.42
CA HIS A 239 26.78 10.28 -6.46
C HIS A 239 26.42 9.29 -7.58
N CYS A 240 25.17 8.87 -7.68
CA CYS A 240 24.73 7.98 -8.75
C CYS A 240 24.87 8.62 -10.14
N HIS A 241 24.68 9.93 -10.24
CA HIS A 241 24.75 10.64 -11.52
C HIS A 241 26.19 10.80 -12.02
N ASN A 242 27.12 11.23 -11.16
CA ASN A 242 28.50 11.62 -11.54
C ASN A 242 29.59 11.26 -10.51
N GLY A 243 29.23 10.66 -9.37
CA GLY A 243 30.18 10.22 -8.34
C GLY A 243 31.04 9.06 -8.82
N THR A 244 31.92 8.58 -7.94
CA THR A 244 32.83 7.46 -8.25
C THR A 244 32.45 6.27 -7.39
N ASN A 245 32.13 5.14 -8.02
CA ASN A 245 31.81 3.91 -7.32
C ASN A 245 33.00 3.47 -6.45
N PHE A 246 32.76 3.22 -5.17
CA PHE A 246 33.76 2.83 -4.17
C PHE A 246 34.58 1.59 -4.57
N PHE A 247 33.95 0.61 -5.23
CA PHE A 247 34.58 -0.67 -5.56
C PHE A 247 35.21 -0.69 -6.95
N THR A 248 34.54 -0.13 -7.95
CA THR A 248 34.98 -0.23 -9.36
C THR A 248 35.77 0.98 -9.83
N GLY A 249 35.66 2.12 -9.17
CA GLY A 249 36.21 3.39 -9.64
C GLY A 249 35.50 3.98 -10.86
N GLU A 250 34.41 3.36 -11.33
CA GLU A 250 33.61 3.86 -12.45
C GLU A 250 32.86 5.14 -12.07
N LEU A 251 32.62 6.01 -13.07
CA LEU A 251 31.83 7.22 -12.88
C LEU A 251 30.33 6.93 -13.02
N GLY A 252 29.57 7.35 -12.02
CA GLY A 252 28.17 7.06 -11.87
C GLY A 252 27.93 5.68 -11.26
N VAL A 253 26.78 5.53 -10.61
CA VAL A 253 26.36 4.28 -9.98
C VAL A 253 24.92 4.01 -10.40
N ARG A 254 24.60 2.73 -10.59
CA ARG A 254 23.26 2.24 -10.88
C ARG A 254 22.23 2.84 -9.91
N LEU A 255 21.07 3.25 -10.44
CA LEU A 255 19.90 3.68 -9.69
C LEU A 255 18.65 3.34 -10.51
N ASP A 256 17.99 2.23 -10.19
CA ASP A 256 16.93 1.66 -11.02
C ASP A 256 15.58 2.36 -10.82
N TYR A 257 15.37 2.96 -9.64
CA TYR A 257 14.23 3.81 -9.32
C TYR A 257 14.59 4.82 -8.23
N ILE A 258 13.82 5.90 -8.14
CA ILE A 258 13.95 6.94 -7.11
C ILE A 258 12.72 6.90 -6.21
N SER A 259 12.91 6.62 -4.92
CA SER A 259 11.86 6.60 -3.91
C SER A 259 11.87 7.86 -3.05
N LEU A 260 10.69 8.39 -2.79
CA LEU A 260 10.49 9.59 -1.98
C LEU A 260 9.28 9.44 -1.06
N HIS A 261 9.27 10.15 0.07
CA HIS A 261 8.15 10.15 1.00
C HIS A 261 7.45 11.50 0.99
N LYS A 262 6.23 11.55 0.42
CA LYS A 262 5.40 12.76 0.44
C LYS A 262 4.04 12.43 1.05
N LYS A 263 3.90 12.82 2.31
CA LYS A 263 2.67 12.70 3.11
C LYS A 263 1.82 13.97 2.98
N VAL A 264 0.49 13.87 3.07
CA VAL A 264 -0.39 15.06 3.11
C VAL A 264 -0.20 15.75 4.47
N GLN A 265 -0.01 17.08 4.48
CA GLN A 265 -0.22 17.87 5.70
C GLN A 265 -1.72 18.15 5.87
N ALA A 266 -2.54 17.11 6.06
CA ALA A 266 -3.94 17.31 6.39
C ALA A 266 -4.03 18.18 7.67
N PRO A 267 -4.91 19.19 7.72
CA PRO A 267 -4.90 20.16 8.81
C PRO A 267 -5.08 19.45 10.15
N GLY A 268 -4.06 19.51 11.00
CA GLY A 268 -4.19 19.18 12.41
C GLY A 268 -5.10 20.18 13.12
N PRO A 269 -5.61 19.84 14.32
CA PRO A 269 -6.31 20.82 15.16
C PRO A 269 -5.40 22.03 15.38
N ARG A 270 -5.95 23.24 15.22
CA ARG A 270 -5.21 24.50 15.46
C ARG A 270 -4.59 24.44 16.85
N PRO A 271 -3.27 24.68 17.02
CA PRO A 271 -2.72 24.86 18.35
C PRO A 271 -3.41 26.08 18.99
N SER A 272 -3.87 25.91 20.23
CA SER A 272 -4.31 27.01 21.06
C SER A 272 -3.21 28.07 21.13
N PRO A 273 -3.52 29.38 21.02
CA PRO A 273 -2.50 30.41 21.07
C PRO A 273 -1.90 30.44 22.49
N GLY A 274 -0.70 29.87 22.66
CA GLY A 274 0.03 30.01 23.92
C GLY A 274 1.00 28.89 24.25
N ARG A 275 2.15 28.86 23.57
CA ARG A 275 3.51 28.64 24.12
C ARG A 275 4.45 28.25 22.98
N ALA A 276 5.41 29.11 22.69
CA ALA A 276 6.54 28.76 21.85
C ALA A 276 7.41 27.71 22.57
N PRO A 277 7.84 26.63 21.92
CA PRO A 277 8.88 25.75 22.46
C PRO A 277 10.24 26.47 22.45
N PRO A 278 11.15 26.17 23.41
CA PRO A 278 12.45 26.80 23.46
C PRO A 278 13.35 26.33 22.30
N PRO A 279 14.31 27.16 21.86
CA PRO A 279 15.21 26.82 20.76
C PRO A 279 16.13 25.68 21.16
N ALA A 280 16.15 24.61 20.36
CA ALA A 280 17.15 23.56 20.46
C ALA A 280 18.54 24.13 20.12
N ALA A 281 19.50 23.92 21.02
CA ALA A 281 20.87 24.36 20.84
C ALA A 281 21.54 23.60 19.68
N ALA A 282 21.96 24.32 18.64
CA ALA A 282 22.71 23.78 17.52
C ALA A 282 24.18 23.54 17.93
N LEU A 283 24.65 22.30 17.79
CA LEU A 283 26.06 21.92 17.90
C LEU A 283 26.89 22.51 16.73
N PRO A 284 27.96 23.28 16.98
CA PRO A 284 28.78 23.86 15.93
C PRO A 284 29.91 22.91 15.51
N ALA A 285 29.64 21.98 14.58
CA ALA A 285 30.70 21.19 13.91
C ALA A 285 30.50 20.98 12.40
N LEU A 286 29.30 21.20 11.85
CA LEU A 286 28.97 20.89 10.44
C LEU A 286 29.33 21.97 9.41
N LYS A 287 30.00 23.07 9.80
CA LYS A 287 30.28 24.20 8.90
C LYS A 287 31.55 24.06 8.05
N ARG A 288 32.42 23.07 8.30
CA ARG A 288 33.74 23.00 7.61
C ARG A 288 33.90 21.93 6.53
N GLN A 289 33.03 20.92 6.46
CA GLN A 289 33.14 19.85 5.43
C GLN A 289 32.15 19.99 4.25
N SER A 290 31.11 20.81 4.38
CA SER A 290 30.05 20.96 3.37
C SER A 290 30.41 21.87 2.18
N ARG A 291 31.64 22.41 2.13
CA ARG A 291 32.10 23.31 1.06
C ARG A 291 32.79 22.60 -0.11
N ALA A 292 33.11 21.31 0.02
CA ALA A 292 33.89 20.57 -0.98
C ALA A 292 33.05 19.72 -1.96
N LEU A 293 31.72 19.61 -1.76
CA LEU A 293 30.84 18.74 -2.56
C LEU A 293 29.53 19.42 -3.01
N ALA A 294 29.41 20.74 -2.90
CA ALA A 294 28.26 21.45 -3.44
C ALA A 294 28.40 21.54 -4.97
N PRO A 295 27.51 20.94 -5.78
CA PRO A 295 27.47 21.25 -7.20
C PRO A 295 27.15 22.75 -7.35
N GLU A 296 27.96 23.47 -8.13
CA GLU A 296 27.85 24.93 -8.40
C GLU A 296 26.49 25.37 -9.00
N VAL A 297 25.56 24.45 -9.22
CA VAL A 297 24.30 24.64 -9.96
C VAL A 297 23.11 25.01 -9.05
N LEU A 298 23.24 24.95 -7.72
CA LEU A 298 22.13 25.19 -6.80
C LEU A 298 22.00 26.65 -6.36
N LYS A 299 21.49 27.53 -7.24
CA LYS A 299 20.90 28.83 -6.85
C LYS A 299 19.37 28.78 -6.98
N PRO A 300 18.59 29.16 -5.94
CA PRO A 300 17.14 29.03 -5.97
C PRO A 300 16.48 30.15 -6.77
N ALA A 301 15.57 29.79 -7.68
CA ALA A 301 14.56 30.69 -8.22
C ALA A 301 13.37 30.75 -7.25
N SER A 302 12.98 31.96 -6.86
CA SER A 302 11.84 32.23 -5.97
C SER A 302 10.51 31.99 -6.69
N LEU A 303 9.74 30.98 -6.26
CA LEU A 303 8.34 30.81 -6.65
C LEU A 303 7.43 31.41 -5.58
N GLY A 304 6.52 32.29 -6.00
CA GLY A 304 5.62 33.06 -5.14
C GLY A 304 4.61 32.20 -4.38
N ARG A 305 4.28 32.63 -3.15
CA ARG A 305 3.29 32.00 -2.28
C ARG A 305 1.88 32.39 -2.72
N GLY A 306 1.18 31.47 -3.38
CA GLY A 306 -0.29 31.44 -3.45
C GLY A 306 -0.84 30.41 -2.46
N GLN A 307 -1.94 30.73 -1.78
CA GLN A 307 -2.65 29.80 -0.89
C GLN A 307 -3.36 28.72 -1.72
N PHE A 308 -2.65 27.65 -2.05
CA PHE A 308 -3.19 26.39 -2.51
C PHE A 308 -2.57 25.29 -1.66
N HIS A 309 -3.39 24.41 -1.07
CA HIS A 309 -2.89 23.26 -0.32
C HIS A 309 -2.55 22.14 -1.33
N PRO A 310 -1.26 21.79 -1.52
CA PRO A 310 -0.91 20.77 -2.51
C PRO A 310 -1.24 19.36 -1.97
N HIS A 311 -1.96 18.57 -2.75
CA HIS A 311 -2.13 17.13 -2.53
C HIS A 311 -0.79 16.37 -2.78
N PRO A 312 -0.62 15.11 -2.33
CA PRO A 312 0.66 14.39 -2.38
C PRO A 312 1.23 14.28 -3.79
N GLY A 313 0.35 14.07 -4.78
CA GLY A 313 0.74 14.02 -6.19
C GLY A 313 1.38 15.30 -6.70
N ALA A 314 0.96 16.47 -6.18
CA ALA A 314 1.60 17.75 -6.50
C ALA A 314 2.99 17.87 -5.83
N GLY A 315 3.12 17.41 -4.58
CA GLY A 315 4.41 17.40 -3.88
C GLY A 315 5.42 16.42 -4.48
N ALA A 316 4.98 15.22 -4.84
CA ALA A 316 5.78 14.20 -5.52
C ALA A 316 6.15 14.65 -6.95
N GLY A 317 5.18 15.20 -7.70
CA GLY A 317 5.42 15.75 -9.03
C GLY A 317 6.44 16.91 -9.02
N ALA A 318 6.35 17.83 -8.07
CA ALA A 318 7.30 18.93 -7.93
C ALA A 318 8.72 18.46 -7.58
N ALA A 319 8.84 17.50 -6.66
CA ALA A 319 10.13 16.90 -6.31
C ALA A 319 10.75 16.17 -7.52
N ALA A 320 9.96 15.37 -8.22
CA ALA A 320 10.40 14.67 -9.43
C ALA A 320 10.86 15.64 -10.53
N GLN A 321 10.12 16.73 -10.78
CA GLN A 321 10.54 17.76 -11.75
C GLN A 321 11.83 18.48 -11.33
N GLN A 322 12.06 18.67 -10.03
CA GLN A 322 13.33 19.22 -9.55
C GLN A 322 14.48 18.24 -9.79
N ILE A 323 14.27 16.96 -9.49
CA ILE A 323 15.25 15.89 -9.71
C ILE A 323 15.64 15.83 -11.19
N GLN A 324 14.67 15.77 -12.10
CA GLN A 324 14.93 15.69 -13.54
C GLN A 324 15.71 16.90 -14.08
N ARG A 325 15.46 18.10 -13.54
CA ARG A 325 16.21 19.31 -13.91
C ARG A 325 17.66 19.28 -13.44
N LEU A 326 17.91 18.74 -12.25
CA LEU A 326 19.25 18.70 -11.65
C LEU A 326 20.06 17.49 -12.14
N PHE A 327 19.40 16.40 -12.49
CA PHE A 327 19.99 15.11 -12.84
C PHE A 327 19.36 14.58 -14.13
N PRO A 328 19.72 15.14 -15.30
CA PRO A 328 19.07 14.81 -16.57
C PRO A 328 19.21 13.33 -16.97
N LYS A 329 20.25 12.61 -16.51
CA LYS A 329 20.37 11.14 -16.72
C LYS A 329 19.21 10.36 -16.09
N PHE A 330 18.52 10.93 -15.11
CA PHE A 330 17.39 10.31 -14.42
C PHE A 330 16.02 10.78 -14.93
N ALA A 331 15.96 11.43 -16.10
CA ALA A 331 14.69 11.85 -16.71
C ALA A 331 13.70 10.68 -16.86
N ASP A 332 14.20 9.51 -17.22
CA ASP A 332 13.44 8.29 -17.45
C ASP A 332 13.38 7.33 -16.25
N THR A 333 14.02 7.67 -15.14
CA THR A 333 14.06 6.82 -13.94
C THR A 333 12.67 6.82 -13.26
N PRO A 334 12.09 5.64 -12.98
CA PRO A 334 10.82 5.52 -12.27
C PRO A 334 10.85 6.23 -10.90
N VAL A 335 9.77 6.93 -10.56
CA VAL A 335 9.59 7.60 -9.27
C VAL A 335 8.54 6.87 -8.45
N TYR A 336 8.88 6.53 -7.21
CA TYR A 336 8.02 5.88 -6.24
C TYR A 336 7.67 6.85 -5.10
N ASN A 337 6.44 6.80 -4.59
CA ASN A 337 6.11 7.33 -3.27
C ASN A 337 5.68 6.17 -2.36
N ASP A 338 6.65 5.58 -1.66
CA ASP A 338 6.51 4.36 -0.85
C ASP A 338 5.95 4.64 0.56
N GLU A 339 5.70 5.91 0.90
CA GLU A 339 4.98 6.35 2.11
C GLU A 339 4.05 7.52 1.81
N ALA A 340 3.10 7.31 0.90
CA ALA A 340 2.20 8.31 0.35
C ALA A 340 0.99 8.63 1.23
N ASP A 341 1.19 8.71 2.55
CA ASP A 341 0.08 8.69 3.50
C ASP A 341 -0.62 10.03 3.68
N PRO A 342 -1.91 10.03 4.09
CA PRO A 342 -2.63 11.27 4.40
C PRO A 342 -2.15 12.05 5.62
N LEU A 343 -1.41 11.43 6.54
CA LEU A 343 -0.87 12.09 7.72
C LEU A 343 0.28 11.26 8.29
N VAL A 344 1.39 11.92 8.64
CA VAL A 344 2.54 11.34 9.35
C VAL A 344 2.16 10.86 10.76
N GLY A 345 2.91 9.88 11.30
CA GLY A 345 2.66 9.29 12.61
C GLY A 345 1.52 8.28 12.56
N TRP A 346 1.82 7.04 12.18
CA TRP A 346 0.85 5.97 12.00
C TRP A 346 0.07 5.64 13.30
N SER A 347 0.73 5.76 14.46
CA SER A 347 0.19 5.41 15.77
C SER A 347 -0.71 6.48 16.40
N LEU A 348 -0.71 7.70 15.85
CA LEU A 348 -1.56 8.80 16.32
C LEU A 348 -3.05 8.43 16.13
N PRO A 349 -3.88 8.38 17.19
CA PRO A 349 -5.29 8.05 17.03
C PRO A 349 -6.02 9.17 16.29
N GLN A 350 -6.66 8.80 15.18
CA GLN A 350 -7.50 9.68 14.38
C GLN A 350 -8.83 8.98 14.07
N PRO A 351 -9.99 9.59 14.37
CA PRO A 351 -11.29 8.98 14.07
C PRO A 351 -11.45 8.60 12.60
N TRP A 352 -10.99 9.45 11.68
CA TRP A 352 -11.12 9.21 10.23
C TRP A 352 -10.30 8.01 9.73
N ARG A 353 -9.26 7.57 10.46
CA ARG A 353 -8.47 6.36 10.13
C ARG A 353 -9.22 5.05 10.39
N ALA A 354 -10.33 5.11 11.12
CA ALA A 354 -11.07 3.95 11.58
C ALA A 354 -12.07 3.38 10.57
N ASP A 355 -12.54 4.21 9.63
CA ASP A 355 -13.73 3.91 8.84
C ASP A 355 -13.60 4.28 7.35
N VAL A 356 -14.72 4.41 6.64
CA VAL A 356 -14.78 4.67 5.19
C VAL A 356 -14.20 6.04 4.84
N THR A 357 -14.04 6.97 5.79
CA THR A 357 -13.40 8.27 5.56
C THR A 357 -11.97 8.08 5.04
N TYR A 358 -11.16 7.24 5.71
CA TYR A 358 -9.81 6.92 5.24
C TYR A 358 -9.84 6.11 3.94
N ALA A 359 -10.75 5.14 3.82
CA ALA A 359 -10.89 4.33 2.62
C ALA A 359 -11.15 5.18 1.36
N ALA A 360 -12.11 6.11 1.43
CA ALA A 360 -12.46 6.99 0.33
C ALA A 360 -11.34 8.01 0.03
N LEU A 361 -10.61 8.47 1.05
CA LEU A 361 -9.42 9.31 0.86
C LEU A 361 -8.29 8.57 0.12
N VAL A 362 -8.02 7.30 0.44
CA VAL A 362 -7.04 6.49 -0.30
C VAL A 362 -7.43 6.38 -1.78
N VAL A 363 -8.70 6.07 -2.07
CA VAL A 363 -9.21 6.02 -3.46
C VAL A 363 -9.08 7.38 -4.15
N LYS A 364 -9.43 8.49 -3.48
CA LYS A 364 -9.28 9.84 -4.00
C LYS A 364 -7.83 10.15 -4.36
N VAL A 365 -6.87 9.84 -3.47
CA VAL A 365 -5.44 10.05 -3.73
C VAL A 365 -4.98 9.26 -4.95
N ILE A 366 -5.39 8.00 -5.08
CA ILE A 366 -5.04 7.17 -6.26
C ILE A 366 -5.64 7.77 -7.55
N ALA A 367 -6.91 8.19 -7.52
CA ALA A 367 -7.56 8.83 -8.65
C ALA A 367 -6.86 10.14 -9.06
N GLN A 368 -6.43 10.95 -8.09
CA GLN A 368 -5.64 12.15 -8.35
C GLN A 368 -4.31 11.82 -9.03
N HIS A 369 -3.58 10.81 -8.56
CA HIS A 369 -2.31 10.39 -9.19
C HIS A 369 -2.55 9.88 -10.61
N GLN A 370 -3.57 9.05 -10.84
CA GLN A 370 -3.87 8.57 -12.18
C GLN A 370 -4.27 9.72 -13.11
N ASN A 371 -5.27 10.52 -12.74
CA ASN A 371 -5.89 11.48 -13.65
C ASN A 371 -5.07 12.77 -13.85
N LEU A 372 -4.31 13.21 -12.84
CA LEU A 372 -3.59 14.49 -12.85
C LEU A 372 -2.08 14.36 -13.05
N LEU A 373 -1.50 13.18 -12.78
CA LEU A 373 -0.05 12.94 -12.88
C LEU A 373 0.29 11.90 -13.94
N VAL A 374 -0.16 10.64 -13.79
CA VAL A 374 0.20 9.53 -14.69
C VAL A 374 -0.43 9.70 -16.08
N ALA A 375 -1.69 10.14 -16.14
CA ALA A 375 -2.39 10.44 -17.38
C ALA A 375 -1.97 11.79 -18.01
N ASN A 376 -1.19 12.61 -17.31
CA ASN A 376 -0.76 13.88 -17.86
C ASN A 376 0.44 13.69 -18.80
N THR A 377 0.18 13.59 -20.10
CA THR A 377 1.21 13.41 -21.13
C THR A 377 2.17 14.59 -21.25
N SER A 378 1.84 15.74 -20.67
CA SER A 378 2.73 16.90 -20.60
C SER A 378 3.67 16.85 -19.39
N SER A 379 3.47 15.93 -18.45
CA SER A 379 4.37 15.72 -17.32
C SER A 379 5.53 14.81 -17.74
N PRO A 380 6.79 15.22 -17.56
CA PRO A 380 7.93 14.35 -17.79
C PRO A 380 8.11 13.28 -16.68
N VAL A 381 7.32 13.33 -15.60
CA VAL A 381 7.49 12.49 -14.42
C VAL A 381 7.00 11.05 -14.67
N ARG A 382 7.91 10.07 -14.57
CA ARG A 382 7.58 8.64 -14.67
C ARG A 382 7.20 8.05 -13.33
N TYR A 383 6.04 8.44 -12.82
CA TYR A 383 5.50 7.92 -11.56
C TYR A 383 5.05 6.46 -11.71
N ALA A 384 5.57 5.57 -10.86
CA ALA A 384 5.46 4.12 -11.09
C ALA A 384 4.93 3.33 -9.88
N LEU A 385 5.03 3.87 -8.65
CA LEU A 385 4.54 3.20 -7.45
C LEU A 385 4.03 4.21 -6.42
N LEU A 386 2.92 3.87 -5.77
CA LEU A 386 2.36 4.53 -4.61
C LEU A 386 2.11 3.46 -3.54
N SER A 387 2.64 3.63 -2.34
CA SER A 387 2.38 2.75 -1.21
C SER A 387 1.72 3.53 -0.09
N ASN A 388 0.70 2.93 0.54
CA ASN A 388 0.17 3.44 1.80
C ASN A 388 0.79 2.61 2.92
N ASP A 389 1.53 3.25 3.81
CA ASP A 389 2.32 2.58 4.83
C ASP A 389 1.44 2.25 6.05
N ASN A 390 0.63 1.21 5.91
CA ASN A 390 -0.49 0.94 6.80
C ASN A 390 -0.67 -0.54 7.18
N ALA A 391 0.35 -1.39 7.00
CA ALA A 391 0.34 -2.78 7.47
C ALA A 391 0.74 -2.94 8.94
N PHE A 392 0.87 -1.85 9.70
CA PHE A 392 1.10 -1.91 11.14
C PHE A 392 -0.02 -2.66 11.88
N LEU A 393 0.35 -3.32 12.99
CA LEU A 393 -0.60 -3.84 13.97
C LEU A 393 -1.00 -2.75 14.96
N SER A 394 -2.31 -2.53 15.15
CA SER A 394 -2.79 -1.52 16.08
C SER A 394 -2.54 -1.91 17.54
N TYR A 395 -2.43 -0.92 18.43
CA TYR A 395 -2.26 -1.09 19.87
C TYR A 395 -3.47 -0.59 20.67
N HIS A 396 -3.72 -1.21 21.83
CA HIS A 396 -4.64 -0.67 22.83
C HIS A 396 -4.19 0.72 23.30
N PRO A 397 -5.11 1.68 23.57
CA PRO A 397 -6.57 1.59 23.52
C PRO A 397 -7.18 2.00 22.16
N HIS A 398 -6.44 1.88 21.06
CA HIS A 398 -6.77 2.44 19.76
C HIS A 398 -6.81 1.40 18.63
N PRO A 399 -7.62 0.32 18.75
CA PRO A 399 -7.63 -0.77 17.76
C PRO A 399 -8.02 -0.29 16.35
N PHE A 400 -8.90 0.71 16.24
CA PHE A 400 -9.38 1.19 14.94
C PHE A 400 -8.72 2.49 14.46
N THR A 401 -8.35 3.39 15.38
CA THR A 401 -8.03 4.79 15.04
C THR A 401 -6.57 5.03 14.63
N GLN A 402 -5.74 3.98 14.60
CA GLN A 402 -4.39 4.03 14.05
C GLN A 402 -4.38 3.77 12.54
N ARG A 403 -3.28 4.12 11.84
CA ARG A 403 -3.15 3.94 10.40
C ARG A 403 -2.78 2.49 10.07
N THR A 404 -3.79 1.64 10.14
CA THR A 404 -3.69 0.19 9.95
C THR A 404 -4.70 -0.32 8.92
N LEU A 405 -4.39 -1.41 8.21
CA LEU A 405 -5.33 -2.14 7.34
C LEU A 405 -6.32 -2.97 8.17
N THR A 406 -5.87 -3.47 9.32
CA THR A 406 -6.64 -4.31 10.24
C THR A 406 -6.75 -3.65 11.62
N ALA A 407 -7.81 -3.97 12.37
CA ALA A 407 -7.97 -3.60 13.76
C ALA A 407 -7.67 -4.80 14.65
N ARG A 408 -6.61 -4.71 15.46
CA ARG A 408 -6.14 -5.80 16.32
C ARG A 408 -6.79 -5.76 17.70
N PHE A 409 -7.26 -6.92 18.15
CA PHE A 409 -7.76 -7.18 19.50
C PHE A 409 -6.97 -8.32 20.15
N GLN A 410 -6.26 -8.01 21.24
CA GLN A 410 -5.58 -8.99 22.08
C GLN A 410 -6.55 -9.41 23.21
N VAL A 411 -7.20 -10.56 23.05
CA VAL A 411 -8.31 -11.03 23.89
C VAL A 411 -7.78 -11.77 25.11
N ASN A 412 -7.20 -10.98 26.03
CA ASN A 412 -6.38 -11.48 27.14
C ASN A 412 -7.17 -12.16 28.26
N ASN A 413 -8.50 -12.06 28.28
CA ASN A 413 -9.38 -12.71 29.25
C ASN A 413 -9.72 -14.17 28.90
N THR A 414 -9.06 -14.76 27.89
CA THR A 414 -9.20 -16.17 27.50
C THR A 414 -8.00 -17.01 27.95
N ARG A 415 -8.13 -18.35 27.91
CA ARG A 415 -7.05 -19.30 28.29
C ARG A 415 -6.92 -20.39 27.21
N PRO A 416 -5.86 -20.38 26.38
CA PRO A 416 -4.84 -19.33 26.31
C PRO A 416 -5.41 -17.99 25.80
N PRO A 417 -4.76 -16.85 26.09
CA PRO A 417 -5.01 -15.60 25.36
C PRO A 417 -4.89 -15.81 23.86
N HIS A 418 -5.66 -15.07 23.08
CA HIS A 418 -5.62 -15.14 21.62
C HIS A 418 -5.79 -13.76 20.99
N VAL A 419 -5.55 -13.67 19.68
CA VAL A 419 -5.65 -12.44 18.90
C VAL A 419 -6.75 -12.57 17.86
N GLN A 420 -7.48 -11.48 17.65
CA GLN A 420 -8.46 -11.32 16.57
C GLN A 420 -8.12 -10.08 15.76
N LEU A 421 -8.15 -10.21 14.43
CA LEU A 421 -8.11 -9.08 13.52
C LEU A 421 -9.50 -8.85 12.92
N LEU A 422 -9.84 -7.58 12.71
CA LEU A 422 -10.96 -7.18 11.85
C LEU A 422 -10.44 -6.40 10.67
N ARG A 423 -11.00 -6.66 9.49
CA ARG A 423 -10.73 -5.89 8.29
C ARG A 423 -11.33 -4.49 8.44
N LYS A 424 -10.50 -3.45 8.32
CA LYS A 424 -10.99 -2.07 8.28
C LYS A 424 -11.44 -1.70 6.86
N PRO A 425 -12.30 -0.68 6.69
CA PRO A 425 -12.82 -0.33 5.38
C PRO A 425 -11.75 0.05 4.35
N VAL A 426 -10.59 0.56 4.78
CA VAL A 426 -9.47 0.85 3.86
C VAL A 426 -8.96 -0.41 3.15
N LEU A 427 -8.88 -1.55 3.84
CA LEU A 427 -8.49 -2.82 3.23
C LEU A 427 -9.59 -3.34 2.28
N THR A 428 -10.87 -3.13 2.61
CA THR A 428 -11.99 -3.42 1.69
C THR A 428 -11.95 -2.53 0.44
N ALA A 429 -11.55 -1.26 0.55
CA ALA A 429 -11.38 -0.38 -0.61
C ALA A 429 -10.23 -0.82 -1.53
N MET A 430 -9.16 -1.41 -0.99
CA MET A 430 -8.11 -2.04 -1.83
C MET A 430 -8.67 -3.18 -2.67
N ALA A 431 -9.63 -3.95 -2.15
CA ALA A 431 -10.33 -4.98 -2.93
C ALA A 431 -11.20 -4.40 -4.05
N LEU A 432 -11.81 -3.22 -3.85
CA LEU A 432 -12.57 -2.52 -4.91
C LEU A 432 -11.63 -1.97 -6.00
N LEU A 433 -10.50 -1.39 -5.61
CA LEU A 433 -9.46 -0.94 -6.54
C LEU A 433 -8.87 -2.11 -7.36
N ALA A 434 -8.81 -3.30 -6.78
CA ALA A 434 -8.33 -4.50 -7.46
C ALA A 434 -9.23 -4.97 -8.62
N LEU A 435 -10.48 -4.49 -8.69
CA LEU A 435 -11.39 -4.75 -9.81
C LEU A 435 -11.14 -3.84 -11.01
N LEU A 436 -10.27 -2.82 -10.89
CA LEU A 436 -9.88 -2.01 -12.05
C LEU A 436 -9.00 -2.84 -12.99
N ASP A 437 -9.37 -2.85 -14.26
CA ASP A 437 -8.72 -3.61 -15.33
C ASP A 437 -7.67 -2.76 -16.09
N GLY A 438 -7.01 -3.36 -17.09
CA GLY A 438 -5.79 -2.83 -17.71
C GLY A 438 -5.95 -1.62 -18.64
N GLU A 439 -7.16 -1.18 -19.00
CA GLU A 439 -7.38 -0.02 -19.86
C GLU A 439 -8.21 1.05 -19.16
N GLN A 440 -7.72 2.29 -19.10
CA GLN A 440 -8.50 3.43 -18.58
C GLN A 440 -9.53 3.89 -19.61
N LEU A 441 -10.79 3.97 -19.19
CA LEU A 441 -11.88 4.53 -19.99
C LEU A 441 -11.93 6.06 -19.87
N TRP A 442 -12.49 6.71 -20.89
CA TRP A 442 -12.87 8.11 -20.79
C TRP A 442 -13.99 8.28 -19.76
N ALA A 443 -13.82 9.24 -18.86
CA ALA A 443 -14.81 9.60 -17.86
C ALA A 443 -14.72 11.09 -17.48
N GLU A 444 -15.87 11.68 -17.16
CA GLU A 444 -15.99 13.07 -16.71
C GLU A 444 -16.97 13.18 -15.54
N VAL A 445 -16.73 14.15 -14.66
CA VAL A 445 -17.63 14.46 -13.54
C VAL A 445 -18.07 15.91 -13.67
N TRP A 446 -19.37 16.14 -13.62
CA TRP A 446 -19.97 17.47 -13.78
C TRP A 446 -20.86 17.80 -12.59
N GLN A 447 -20.90 19.08 -12.19
CA GLN A 447 -21.86 19.59 -11.22
C GLN A 447 -22.33 20.98 -11.65
N GLY A 448 -23.66 21.17 -11.78
CA GLY A 448 -24.22 22.48 -12.12
C GLY A 448 -23.72 23.07 -13.46
N GLY A 449 -23.31 22.22 -14.41
CA GLY A 449 -22.71 22.64 -15.69
C GLY A 449 -21.19 22.86 -15.67
N THR A 450 -20.54 22.69 -14.52
CA THR A 450 -19.08 22.82 -14.36
C THR A 450 -18.42 21.44 -14.37
N LEU A 451 -17.37 21.28 -15.18
CA LEU A 451 -16.52 20.08 -15.17
C LEU A 451 -15.63 20.08 -13.92
N LEU A 452 -15.62 18.96 -13.21
CA LEU A 452 -14.83 18.74 -12.00
C LEU A 452 -13.74 17.70 -12.28
N ASP A 453 -12.50 18.05 -11.97
CA ASP A 453 -11.38 17.11 -11.98
C ASP A 453 -11.30 16.30 -10.66
N SER A 454 -10.32 15.41 -10.55
CA SER A 454 -10.12 14.62 -9.32
C SER A 454 -9.63 15.42 -8.11
N ASN A 455 -9.43 16.74 -8.24
CA ASN A 455 -9.13 17.61 -7.11
C ASN A 455 -10.38 17.98 -6.28
N HIS A 456 -11.55 17.50 -6.70
CA HIS A 456 -12.83 17.75 -6.02
C HIS A 456 -13.22 16.60 -5.08
N THR A 457 -14.31 16.82 -4.33
CA THR A 457 -14.83 15.85 -3.36
C THR A 457 -15.43 14.62 -4.01
N VAL A 458 -15.98 14.74 -5.22
CA VAL A 458 -16.50 13.62 -6.01
C VAL A 458 -15.60 13.42 -7.23
N GLY A 459 -15.25 12.17 -7.50
CA GLY A 459 -14.46 11.82 -8.68
C GLY A 459 -14.64 10.36 -9.07
N VAL A 460 -13.98 9.97 -10.18
CA VAL A 460 -14.15 8.65 -10.79
C VAL A 460 -12.85 8.10 -11.37
N LEU A 461 -12.67 6.79 -11.25
CA LEU A 461 -11.79 5.99 -12.09
C LEU A 461 -12.63 4.94 -12.82
N ALA A 462 -12.46 4.85 -14.13
CA ALA A 462 -13.16 3.87 -14.96
C ALA A 462 -12.15 3.07 -15.77
N SER A 463 -12.37 1.77 -15.86
CA SER A 463 -11.52 0.85 -16.61
C SER A 463 -12.32 -0.18 -17.39
N ALA A 464 -11.69 -0.76 -18.41
CA ALA A 464 -12.21 -1.87 -19.17
C ALA A 464 -11.18 -2.99 -19.32
N HIS A 465 -11.70 -4.19 -19.51
CA HIS A 465 -10.95 -5.39 -19.82
C HIS A 465 -11.18 -5.84 -21.26
N ARG A 466 -10.10 -6.24 -21.93
CA ARG A 466 -10.18 -6.95 -23.21
C ARG A 466 -10.03 -8.46 -22.97
N PRO A 467 -11.01 -9.28 -23.39
CA PRO A 467 -10.94 -10.73 -23.20
C PRO A 467 -9.69 -11.34 -23.80
N ALA A 468 -9.03 -12.24 -23.07
CA ALA A 468 -7.81 -12.92 -23.51
C ALA A 468 -8.01 -14.42 -23.86
N GLY A 469 -9.26 -14.90 -23.90
CA GLY A 469 -9.56 -16.30 -24.22
C GLY A 469 -11.01 -16.70 -23.94
N PRO A 470 -11.38 -17.99 -24.11
CA PRO A 470 -12.77 -18.46 -23.99
C PRO A 470 -13.30 -18.50 -22.54
N ALA A 471 -12.42 -18.50 -21.53
CA ALA A 471 -12.78 -18.45 -20.11
C ALA A 471 -12.96 -17.01 -19.59
N ASP A 472 -12.89 -16.02 -20.48
CA ASP A 472 -12.78 -14.61 -20.14
C ASP A 472 -13.75 -13.80 -21.00
N ALA A 473 -14.22 -12.68 -20.47
CA ALA A 473 -15.27 -11.88 -21.09
C ALA A 473 -15.03 -10.40 -20.83
N TRP A 474 -15.66 -9.55 -21.64
CA TRP A 474 -15.50 -8.11 -21.50
C TRP A 474 -16.02 -7.65 -20.14
N ARG A 475 -15.28 -6.76 -19.49
CA ARG A 475 -15.64 -6.16 -18.20
C ARG A 475 -15.43 -4.66 -18.26
N ALA A 476 -16.20 -3.92 -17.48
CA ALA A 476 -15.89 -2.55 -17.13
C ALA A 476 -16.14 -2.32 -15.65
N THR A 477 -15.22 -1.60 -15.01
CA THR A 477 -15.30 -1.23 -13.60
C THR A 477 -15.30 0.29 -13.50
N VAL A 478 -16.35 0.85 -12.89
CA VAL A 478 -16.48 2.28 -12.61
C VAL A 478 -16.45 2.49 -11.10
N LEU A 479 -15.33 3.00 -10.59
CA LEU A 479 -15.13 3.31 -9.18
C LEU A 479 -15.32 4.80 -8.94
N VAL A 480 -16.41 5.15 -8.27
CA VAL A 480 -16.74 6.52 -7.88
C VAL A 480 -16.41 6.71 -6.40
N TYR A 481 -15.77 7.83 -6.06
CA TYR A 481 -15.53 8.22 -4.67
C TYR A 481 -16.27 9.52 -4.32
N ALA A 482 -16.63 9.65 -3.04
CA ALA A 482 -17.05 10.90 -2.41
C ALA A 482 -16.24 11.08 -1.12
N SER A 483 -15.26 11.99 -1.13
CA SER A 483 -14.29 12.19 -0.05
C SER A 483 -13.94 13.67 0.13
N ASP A 484 -14.25 14.19 1.32
CA ASP A 484 -13.81 15.52 1.78
C ASP A 484 -12.56 15.40 2.67
N ASP A 485 -11.61 14.63 2.16
CA ASP A 485 -10.35 14.28 2.80
C ASP A 485 -10.55 13.61 4.17
N THR A 486 -10.10 14.26 5.25
CA THR A 486 -10.19 13.73 6.62
C THR A 486 -11.51 14.09 7.31
N ARG A 487 -12.41 14.81 6.62
CA ARG A 487 -13.70 15.25 7.17
C ARG A 487 -14.83 14.31 6.73
N THR A 488 -15.72 14.03 7.67
CA THR A 488 -16.92 13.21 7.47
C THR A 488 -18.18 14.07 7.63
N HIS A 489 -19.16 13.88 6.76
CA HIS A 489 -20.42 14.64 6.76
C HIS A 489 -21.63 13.69 6.89
N PRO A 490 -21.98 13.20 8.08
CA PRO A 490 -22.98 12.13 8.25
C PRO A 490 -24.40 12.51 7.83
N ASN A 491 -24.70 13.82 7.82
CA ASN A 491 -26.00 14.38 7.45
C ASN A 491 -26.06 14.88 6.00
N ARG A 492 -24.97 14.76 5.24
CA ARG A 492 -24.93 15.15 3.83
C ARG A 492 -25.28 13.95 2.95
N SER A 493 -26.23 14.15 2.05
CA SER A 493 -26.51 13.25 0.94
C SER A 493 -26.03 13.90 -0.34
N ILE A 494 -25.28 13.17 -1.16
CA ILE A 494 -24.79 13.65 -2.45
C ILE A 494 -25.60 12.94 -3.53
N ALA A 495 -26.42 13.69 -4.26
CA ALA A 495 -27.14 13.16 -5.41
C ALA A 495 -26.15 12.90 -6.55
N LEU A 496 -26.17 11.68 -7.10
CA LEU A 496 -25.29 11.27 -8.18
C LEU A 496 -26.09 10.57 -9.28
N THR A 497 -25.83 10.95 -10.53
CA THR A 497 -26.32 10.27 -11.73
C THR A 497 -25.12 9.71 -12.49
N LEU A 498 -25.01 8.38 -12.57
CA LEU A 498 -24.02 7.72 -13.42
C LEU A 498 -24.66 7.42 -14.77
N ARG A 499 -24.06 7.91 -15.86
CA ARG A 499 -24.42 7.52 -17.23
C ARG A 499 -23.26 6.78 -17.87
N LEU A 500 -23.48 5.48 -18.07
CA LEU A 500 -22.57 4.61 -18.79
C LEU A 500 -23.09 4.41 -20.22
N HIS A 501 -22.28 4.75 -21.21
CA HIS A 501 -22.58 4.58 -22.62
C HIS A 501 -21.49 3.75 -23.31
N GLY A 502 -21.73 3.33 -24.56
CA GLY A 502 -20.70 2.65 -25.36
C GLY A 502 -20.35 1.23 -24.90
N VAL A 503 -21.19 0.58 -24.10
CA VAL A 503 -20.97 -0.82 -23.69
C VAL A 503 -21.04 -1.72 -24.93
N PRO A 504 -19.99 -2.48 -25.26
CA PRO A 504 -20.00 -3.35 -26.43
C PRO A 504 -21.01 -4.48 -26.25
N PRO A 505 -21.65 -4.96 -27.32
CA PRO A 505 -22.58 -6.09 -27.24
C PRO A 505 -21.83 -7.34 -26.77
N GLY A 506 -22.41 -8.06 -25.82
CA GLY A 506 -21.84 -9.28 -25.26
C GLY A 506 -22.91 -10.21 -24.69
N PRO A 507 -22.64 -11.51 -24.60
CA PRO A 507 -23.58 -12.46 -24.02
C PRO A 507 -23.77 -12.18 -22.53
N GLY A 508 -25.03 -12.19 -22.08
CA GLY A 508 -25.35 -12.19 -20.64
C GLY A 508 -24.86 -10.99 -19.85
N LEU A 509 -24.77 -9.79 -20.46
CA LEU A 509 -24.38 -8.57 -19.75
C LEU A 509 -25.20 -8.35 -18.47
N VAL A 510 -24.48 -8.19 -17.37
CA VAL A 510 -25.00 -7.89 -16.03
C VAL A 510 -24.18 -6.76 -15.43
N TYR A 511 -24.71 -6.09 -14.41
CA TYR A 511 -23.94 -5.17 -13.58
C TYR A 511 -24.18 -5.48 -12.10
N VAL A 512 -23.19 -5.14 -11.27
CA VAL A 512 -23.23 -5.29 -9.82
C VAL A 512 -22.78 -3.98 -9.20
N THR A 513 -23.46 -3.54 -8.15
CA THR A 513 -23.09 -2.35 -7.38
C THR A 513 -22.52 -2.75 -6.04
N LEU A 514 -21.29 -2.35 -5.76
CA LEU A 514 -20.65 -2.45 -4.45
C LEU A 514 -20.58 -1.06 -3.83
N TYR A 515 -20.92 -0.94 -2.54
CA TYR A 515 -21.04 0.34 -1.86
C TYR A 515 -20.43 0.28 -0.46
N LEU A 516 -19.68 1.32 -0.08
CA LEU A 516 -19.12 1.50 1.26
C LEU A 516 -19.52 2.88 1.80
N ASP A 517 -20.05 2.90 3.01
CA ASP A 517 -20.23 4.12 3.81
C ASP A 517 -20.08 3.83 5.31
N ASN A 518 -20.06 4.88 6.12
CA ASN A 518 -19.95 4.75 7.57
C ASN A 518 -21.23 4.26 8.26
N ARG A 519 -22.37 4.19 7.55
CA ARG A 519 -23.64 3.72 8.11
C ARG A 519 -23.72 2.20 8.12
N PHE A 520 -23.28 1.57 7.03
CA PHE A 520 -23.44 0.14 6.78
C PHE A 520 -22.14 -0.65 6.86
N CYS A 521 -21.00 -0.02 6.58
CA CYS A 521 -19.72 -0.70 6.37
C CYS A 521 -18.62 -0.19 7.32
N SER A 522 -18.94 -0.03 8.60
CA SER A 522 -18.00 0.44 9.63
C SER A 522 -17.98 -0.48 10.84
N PRO A 523 -17.04 -1.45 10.91
CA PRO A 523 -16.83 -2.27 12.10
C PRO A 523 -16.49 -1.43 13.35
N HIS A 524 -15.81 -0.29 13.15
CA HIS A 524 -15.59 0.69 14.22
C HIS A 524 -16.90 1.26 14.75
N GLY A 525 -17.85 1.60 13.87
CA GLY A 525 -19.19 2.05 14.27
C GLY A 525 -19.95 0.99 15.08
N GLU A 526 -19.90 -0.28 14.67
CA GLU A 526 -20.49 -1.37 15.45
C GLU A 526 -19.82 -1.54 16.82
N TRP A 527 -18.49 -1.53 16.86
CA TRP A 527 -17.72 -1.59 18.11
C TRP A 527 -18.11 -0.46 19.08
N GLN A 528 -18.33 0.75 18.56
CA GLN A 528 -18.80 1.88 19.36
C GLN A 528 -20.22 1.66 19.90
N ARG A 529 -21.14 1.12 19.09
CA ARG A 529 -22.52 0.81 19.53
C ARG A 529 -22.57 -0.26 20.60
N LEU A 530 -21.63 -1.20 20.57
CA LEU A 530 -21.45 -2.23 21.60
C LEU A 530 -20.81 -1.71 22.89
N GLY A 531 -20.52 -0.41 23.00
CA GLY A 531 -19.92 0.17 24.21
C GLY A 531 -18.39 0.07 24.26
N ARG A 532 -17.74 -0.14 23.11
CA ARG A 532 -16.27 -0.22 22.98
C ARG A 532 -15.62 -1.30 23.85
N PRO A 533 -16.09 -2.57 23.78
CA PRO A 533 -15.52 -3.65 24.59
C PRO A 533 -14.01 -3.80 24.30
N VAL A 534 -13.21 -3.85 25.37
CA VAL A 534 -11.75 -4.09 25.29
C VAL A 534 -11.46 -5.54 24.90
N PHE A 535 -12.26 -6.47 25.43
CA PHE A 535 -12.22 -7.89 25.09
C PHE A 535 -13.59 -8.33 24.57
N PRO A 536 -13.90 -8.07 23.28
CA PRO A 536 -15.18 -8.47 22.70
C PRO A 536 -15.38 -9.99 22.81
N SER A 537 -16.60 -10.39 23.11
CA SER A 537 -17.07 -11.77 23.02
C SER A 537 -17.12 -12.24 21.56
N ALA A 538 -17.25 -13.56 21.37
CA ALA A 538 -17.40 -14.14 20.04
C ALA A 538 -18.61 -13.58 19.28
N GLU A 539 -19.71 -13.28 19.97
CA GLU A 539 -20.90 -12.67 19.38
C GLU A 539 -20.66 -11.23 18.96
N GLU A 540 -20.02 -10.41 19.81
CA GLU A 540 -19.64 -9.05 19.48
C GLU A 540 -18.67 -9.00 18.28
N PHE A 541 -17.73 -9.94 18.18
CA PHE A 541 -16.89 -10.08 16.99
C PHE A 541 -17.71 -10.39 15.73
N ARG A 542 -18.72 -11.28 15.80
CA ARG A 542 -19.60 -11.55 14.64
C ARG A 542 -20.36 -10.29 14.23
N HIS A 543 -20.87 -9.52 15.18
CA HIS A 543 -21.56 -8.24 14.89
C HIS A 543 -20.64 -7.24 14.20
N MET A 544 -19.42 -7.04 14.71
CA MET A 544 -18.46 -6.13 14.07
C MET A 544 -18.02 -6.64 12.68
N ARG A 545 -17.80 -7.94 12.51
CA ARG A 545 -17.41 -8.55 11.21
C ARG A 545 -18.50 -8.44 10.16
N ALA A 546 -19.77 -8.48 10.54
CA ALA A 546 -20.89 -8.29 9.62
C ALA A 546 -20.90 -6.89 8.95
N ALA A 547 -20.16 -5.93 9.50
CA ALA A 547 -19.99 -4.60 8.92
C ALA A 547 -18.68 -4.44 8.10
N GLU A 548 -17.84 -5.49 7.94
CA GLU A 548 -16.64 -5.42 7.08
C GLU A 548 -17.01 -5.34 5.59
N VAL A 549 -18.07 -6.07 5.22
CA VAL A 549 -18.70 -6.06 3.90
C VAL A 549 -20.20 -6.27 4.10
N ARG A 550 -21.01 -5.29 3.70
CA ARG A 550 -22.46 -5.44 3.69
C ARG A 550 -22.96 -5.18 2.27
N GLY A 551 -23.41 -6.22 1.59
CA GLY A 551 -24.14 -6.05 0.33
C GLY A 551 -25.45 -5.32 0.63
N GLN A 552 -25.78 -4.28 -0.14
CA GLN A 552 -27.16 -3.82 -0.15
C GLN A 552 -28.03 -4.96 -0.68
N GLY A 553 -28.86 -5.53 0.18
CA GLY A 553 -30.02 -6.30 -0.24
C GLY A 553 -30.99 -5.34 -0.95
N GLY A 554 -30.80 -5.14 -2.24
CA GLY A 554 -31.64 -4.31 -3.08
C GLY A 554 -31.73 -4.92 -4.48
N ASN A 555 -32.95 -5.06 -4.99
CA ASN A 555 -33.32 -5.59 -6.32
C ASN A 555 -32.64 -4.82 -7.47
N GLY A 556 -31.34 -5.01 -7.68
CA GLY A 556 -30.51 -4.22 -8.59
C GLY A 556 -29.88 -5.00 -9.74
N ALA A 557 -30.30 -6.23 -10.01
CA ALA A 557 -29.94 -6.91 -11.26
C ALA A 557 -30.78 -6.35 -12.42
N GLY A 558 -30.48 -5.12 -12.85
CA GLY A 558 -31.11 -4.52 -14.02
C GLY A 558 -30.51 -5.11 -15.30
N ARG A 559 -31.34 -5.68 -16.19
CA ARG A 559 -30.92 -5.92 -17.58
C ARG A 559 -30.86 -4.58 -18.30
N LEU A 560 -29.77 -4.31 -19.03
CA LEU A 560 -29.75 -3.21 -20.01
C LEU A 560 -30.87 -3.43 -21.04
N PRO A 561 -31.67 -2.40 -21.41
CA PRO A 561 -32.67 -2.55 -22.45
C PRO A 561 -31.98 -2.86 -23.78
N ARG A 562 -32.45 -3.92 -24.46
CA ARG A 562 -32.04 -4.22 -25.84
C ARG A 562 -32.45 -3.06 -26.73
N SER A 563 -31.51 -2.49 -27.47
CA SER A 563 -31.82 -1.63 -28.62
C SER A 563 -32.66 -2.42 -29.61
N GLN A 564 -33.83 -1.88 -29.97
CA GLN A 564 -34.70 -2.47 -30.97
C GLN A 564 -34.05 -2.33 -32.35
N GLY A 565 -33.77 -3.47 -32.98
CA GLY A 565 -33.47 -3.67 -34.41
C GLY A 565 -34.33 -4.83 -34.92
N PRO A 566 -34.59 -4.92 -36.23
CA PRO A 566 -35.89 -5.30 -36.77
C PRO A 566 -36.27 -6.77 -36.54
N GLU A 567 -37.58 -6.97 -36.41
CA GLU A 567 -38.28 -8.23 -36.20
C GLU A 567 -37.73 -9.37 -37.06
N TYR A 568 -37.24 -10.42 -36.41
CA TYR A 568 -37.18 -11.76 -37.00
C TYR A 568 -38.34 -12.58 -36.47
N GLN A 569 -39.25 -12.92 -37.38
CA GLN A 569 -40.42 -13.76 -37.13
C GLN A 569 -40.03 -15.12 -36.56
N SER A 570 -40.73 -15.53 -35.50
CA SER A 570 -40.63 -16.82 -34.84
C SER A 570 -41.20 -17.96 -35.71
N LEU A 571 -40.43 -19.03 -35.87
CA LEU A 571 -40.92 -20.35 -36.30
C LEU A 571 -41.18 -21.22 -35.05
N PRO A 572 -42.28 -21.98 -34.98
CA PRO A 572 -42.67 -22.72 -33.78
C PRO A 572 -41.88 -24.03 -33.60
N LEU A 573 -41.59 -24.34 -32.33
CA LEU A 573 -41.04 -25.61 -31.86
C LEU A 573 -42.15 -26.68 -31.82
N GLY A 574 -41.86 -27.85 -32.40
CA GLY A 574 -42.71 -29.06 -32.31
C GLY A 574 -42.55 -29.78 -30.96
N PRO A 575 -43.50 -30.66 -30.58
CA PRO A 575 -43.57 -31.26 -29.26
C PRO A 575 -42.88 -32.62 -29.17
N GLY A 576 -42.36 -32.95 -27.98
CA GLY A 576 -42.21 -34.34 -27.54
C GLY A 576 -40.90 -34.67 -26.83
N GLY A 577 -41.00 -35.29 -25.64
CA GLY A 577 -39.89 -36.02 -25.04
C GLY A 577 -39.88 -36.01 -23.51
N CYS A 578 -40.66 -36.91 -22.91
CA CYS A 578 -40.79 -37.13 -21.47
C CYS A 578 -39.52 -37.67 -20.77
N GLY A 579 -39.34 -37.26 -19.50
CA GLY A 579 -39.20 -38.17 -18.35
C GLY A 579 -37.83 -38.78 -18.02
N ALA A 580 -37.23 -38.36 -16.90
CA ALA A 580 -36.48 -39.23 -16.00
C ALA A 580 -36.42 -38.64 -14.58
N ALA A 581 -36.81 -39.45 -13.59
CA ALA A 581 -36.86 -39.14 -12.16
C ALA A 581 -35.50 -39.41 -11.45
N PRO A 582 -35.26 -38.89 -10.22
CA PRO A 582 -33.94 -38.85 -9.59
C PRO A 582 -33.62 -40.09 -8.73
N LEU A 583 -32.34 -40.49 -8.68
CA LEU A 583 -31.82 -41.55 -7.79
C LEU A 583 -31.25 -40.98 -6.47
N PRO A 584 -31.35 -41.70 -5.33
CA PRO A 584 -31.13 -41.13 -3.99
C PRO A 584 -29.71 -41.33 -3.42
N CYS A 585 -29.39 -40.45 -2.46
CA CYS A 585 -28.18 -40.38 -1.64
C CYS A 585 -27.91 -41.67 -0.83
N ARG A 586 -26.63 -42.08 -0.76
CA ARG A 586 -26.12 -43.06 0.21
C ARG A 586 -25.24 -42.37 1.26
N ARG A 587 -25.52 -42.62 2.54
CA ARG A 587 -24.65 -42.33 3.70
C ARG A 587 -23.57 -43.41 3.84
N PRO A 588 -22.36 -43.08 4.34
CA PRO A 588 -21.46 -44.06 4.96
C PRO A 588 -21.64 -44.10 6.50
N PRO A 589 -21.25 -45.21 7.16
CA PRO A 589 -21.52 -45.49 8.57
C PRO A 589 -20.46 -44.97 9.54
N ASP A 590 -20.89 -44.80 10.79
CA ASP A 590 -20.07 -44.53 11.98
C ASP A 590 -19.06 -45.66 12.28
N ALA A 591 -17.88 -45.30 12.77
CA ALA A 591 -17.03 -46.17 13.58
C ALA A 591 -16.28 -45.34 14.64
N SER A 592 -16.41 -45.80 15.88
CA SER A 592 -15.94 -45.20 17.12
C SER A 592 -14.53 -45.66 17.52
N ALA A 593 -13.89 -44.81 18.33
CA ALA A 593 -12.96 -45.09 19.42
C ALA A 593 -11.64 -45.86 19.16
N GLY A 594 -10.52 -45.20 19.50
CA GLY A 594 -9.25 -45.87 19.78
C GLY A 594 -8.05 -44.92 19.80
N ALA A 595 -7.77 -44.29 20.95
CA ALA A 595 -6.41 -43.85 21.27
C ALA A 595 -5.63 -45.08 21.79
N PRO A 596 -4.29 -45.16 21.63
CA PRO A 596 -3.44 -44.58 22.67
C PRO A 596 -2.03 -44.09 22.25
N THR A 597 -1.52 -43.19 23.10
CA THR A 597 -0.13 -43.05 23.61
C THR A 597 1.04 -42.59 22.73
N ALA A 598 1.80 -41.68 23.37
CA ALA A 598 2.99 -40.97 22.95
C ALA A 598 4.27 -41.82 23.00
N VAL A 599 5.23 -41.51 22.10
CA VAL A 599 6.66 -41.74 22.28
C VAL A 599 7.44 -40.62 21.57
N THR A 600 8.37 -39.99 22.28
CA THR A 600 9.51 -39.18 21.79
C THR A 600 10.78 -39.75 22.46
N PRO A 601 12.01 -39.31 22.12
CA PRO A 601 12.66 -39.26 20.80
C PRO A 601 14.07 -39.91 20.83
N ALA A 602 14.63 -40.29 19.67
CA ALA A 602 16.06 -40.52 19.47
C ALA A 602 16.37 -40.14 18.00
N GLY A 603 17.33 -39.30 17.64
CA GLY A 603 18.72 -39.25 18.09
C GLY A 603 19.58 -39.84 16.97
N ALA A 604 20.05 -39.01 16.02
CA ALA A 604 21.03 -39.45 15.03
C ALA A 604 21.93 -38.29 14.59
N ARG A 605 23.22 -38.60 14.53
CA ARG A 605 24.35 -37.70 14.47
C ARG A 605 24.78 -37.40 13.04
N VAL A 606 25.40 -36.23 12.92
CA VAL A 606 26.31 -35.74 11.88
C VAL A 606 27.37 -36.77 11.47
N ARG A 607 27.58 -36.93 10.16
CA ARG A 607 28.85 -37.36 9.54
C ARG A 607 29.01 -36.77 8.13
N THR A 608 30.08 -36.01 7.95
CA THR A 608 30.90 -35.84 6.72
C THR A 608 32.37 -35.74 7.21
N PRO A 609 33.44 -35.71 6.38
CA PRO A 609 33.56 -35.74 4.90
C PRO A 609 34.70 -36.67 4.36
N ARG A 610 34.83 -36.79 3.03
CA ARG A 610 36.07 -37.01 2.22
C ARG A 610 35.69 -36.95 0.73
N GLU A 611 36.06 -35.90 -0.03
CA GLU A 611 37.32 -35.64 -0.77
C GLU A 611 37.32 -36.09 -2.26
N ALA A 612 37.34 -35.07 -3.14
CA ALA A 612 38.06 -34.87 -4.41
C ALA A 612 37.92 -35.83 -5.64
N ALA A 613 37.46 -35.26 -6.77
CA ALA A 613 38.07 -35.36 -8.12
C ALA A 613 37.47 -34.33 -9.11
N ARG A 614 38.30 -33.78 -10.04
CA ARG A 614 37.96 -32.80 -11.12
C ARG A 614 37.74 -33.52 -12.51
N PRO A 615 37.71 -32.86 -13.69
CA PRO A 615 36.52 -32.53 -14.50
C PRO A 615 36.50 -33.12 -15.96
N GLY A 616 35.37 -32.98 -16.68
CA GLY A 616 35.29 -33.22 -18.14
C GLY A 616 33.86 -33.14 -18.73
N ASP A 617 33.65 -32.21 -19.68
CA ASP A 617 32.44 -31.94 -20.52
C ASP A 617 32.18 -33.01 -21.63
N PRO A 618 31.10 -32.96 -22.48
CA PRO A 618 29.84 -32.17 -22.49
C PRO A 618 28.52 -33.00 -22.71
N ALA A 619 27.38 -32.27 -22.69
CA ALA A 619 25.94 -32.52 -22.98
C ALA A 619 25.53 -33.54 -24.09
N PRO A 620 24.22 -33.87 -24.40
CA PRO A 620 22.94 -33.20 -24.06
C PRO A 620 21.71 -34.13 -23.78
N GLY A 621 20.53 -33.55 -23.48
CA GLY A 621 19.24 -34.25 -23.65
C GLY A 621 18.09 -33.83 -22.75
N SER A 622 17.21 -32.99 -23.28
CA SER A 622 15.92 -32.54 -22.75
C SER A 622 14.82 -33.62 -22.79
N ALA A 623 14.06 -33.83 -21.71
CA ALA A 623 12.62 -34.18 -21.70
C ALA A 623 12.02 -34.07 -20.27
N PRO A 624 10.68 -33.92 -20.10
CA PRO A 624 10.07 -33.13 -19.03
C PRO A 624 9.50 -33.90 -17.83
N ASP A 625 9.33 -33.15 -16.74
CA ASP A 625 8.70 -33.53 -15.47
C ASP A 625 7.22 -33.91 -15.59
N GLN A 626 6.88 -35.08 -15.04
CA GLN A 626 5.52 -35.51 -14.70
C GLN A 626 5.47 -35.82 -13.21
N TRP A 627 5.08 -34.88 -12.34
CA TRP A 627 4.51 -35.21 -11.03
C TRP A 627 3.41 -34.21 -10.68
N ALA A 628 2.18 -34.61 -10.98
CA ALA A 628 0.95 -33.99 -10.51
C ALA A 628 0.25 -34.93 -9.53
N GLY A 629 -0.10 -34.39 -8.38
CA GLY A 629 -0.96 -34.99 -7.37
C GLY A 629 -0.77 -34.19 -6.09
N ALA A 630 -1.77 -33.76 -5.33
CA ALA A 630 -3.22 -33.86 -5.42
C ALA A 630 -3.70 -33.15 -4.14
N LEU A 631 -4.30 -31.96 -4.22
CA LEU A 631 -4.99 -31.38 -3.06
C LEU A 631 -6.28 -30.72 -3.55
N GLY A 632 -7.39 -31.38 -3.22
CA GLY A 632 -8.74 -30.97 -3.58
C GLY A 632 -9.21 -29.81 -2.71
N LEU A 633 -9.65 -28.75 -3.38
CA LEU A 633 -10.44 -27.66 -2.81
C LEU A 633 -11.92 -28.06 -2.77
N VAL A 634 -12.51 -28.01 -1.58
CA VAL A 634 -13.97 -27.95 -1.41
C VAL A 634 -14.37 -26.48 -1.40
N ARG A 635 -15.35 -26.17 -2.24
CA ARG A 635 -15.93 -24.84 -2.49
C ARG A 635 -16.73 -24.28 -1.33
#